data_AF-A0A2E4YPN4-F1
#
_entry.id   AF-A0A2E4YPN4-F1
#
_cell.length_a   1.000
_cell.length_b   1.000
_cell.length_c   1.000
_cell.angle_alpha   90.00
_cell.angle_beta   90.00
_cell.angle_gamma   90.00
#
_symmetry.space_group_name_H-M   'P 1'
#
loop_
_entity.id
_entity.type
_entity.pdbx_description
1 polymer ?
#
loop_
_entity_poly.entity_id
_entity_poly.type
_entity_poly.pdbx_seq_one_letter_code
_entity_poly.pdbx_strand_id
1 'polypeptide(L)'
;MQKIFTIILSIILSSSSIAQSFVSTSPENKNVVLEEFTGIYCGYCPDGHVIAQGIADNNPGDVVLINIHVGTYANPSGGDPDFRTQWGEAIKNQTGLAGYPAGTVNRHDYSSQGWDQNGGTAMSRGNWNNASNDILSNSSYVNVAAQSSIDVSSRLLTVNVEAYFTGNGNRTDKINVFLLQNNVEGPQSNGVVFNPSAILPNGNYNHQHMLRHSLTGQWGDDITNTSQGSLYSNTYTYSIPSDLNGVAYDLFNMEVVVFVADDQQEIISGNKSSMSFILPPGVSLTDLEANTNMTLPSNYCTDSITPEITVTNNSNIAVDTFDVSYTLNSNAPVSQTIYSALAPSASVTYSFPTTALPYGANNIIYDVNLNNSSSFVDSIFGNNFASSGEFNTMSSTAFASTHSEGFETYSTGSTNLSNAIVENPLGVNTYVVDQTVSSSVNWNLGAYGNSAKSYRFRFYNGWDVGDEASIVFENLDLSNSTNSEVTFSHAYAQLNSGTNDKLEILVSTDCGSSWTSLFNQSGSTLSTTSPYSGGYYYPQVDQWNTTYLDLSAFDGQSSVMLKFKATSDDGNNLYIDDISVGENLSSINESIFNNNLKIFPNPINNLGTLEFIIERSANISYEIYDILGQKVKGQEKINLNPGNHLIDINTQFLENGTYFIKCQINDECKVLQFIVSH
;
A
#
# COMPACT_ATOMS: atom_id res chain seq x y z
N MET A 1 -51.16 -52.80 75.12
CA MET A 1 -51.28 -51.56 74.32
C MET A 1 -50.15 -50.62 74.71
N GLN A 2 -49.00 -50.73 74.04
CA GLN A 2 -47.87 -49.80 74.15
C GLN A 2 -47.85 -48.97 72.87
N LYS A 3 -47.90 -47.65 73.00
CA LYS A 3 -47.73 -46.72 71.87
C LYS A 3 -46.32 -46.14 71.95
N ILE A 4 -45.54 -46.42 70.91
CA ILE A 4 -44.18 -45.93 70.69
C ILE A 4 -44.26 -44.48 70.21
N PHE A 5 -43.50 -43.60 70.86
CA PHE A 5 -43.26 -42.22 70.44
C PHE A 5 -42.19 -42.21 69.35
N THR A 6 -42.48 -41.63 68.19
CA THR A 6 -41.49 -41.33 67.15
C THR A 6 -41.19 -39.84 67.19
N ILE A 7 -39.94 -39.51 67.55
CA ILE A 7 -39.37 -38.16 67.52
C ILE A 7 -38.88 -37.91 66.08
N ILE A 8 -39.37 -36.83 65.45
CA ILE A 8 -38.85 -36.33 64.17
C ILE A 8 -37.85 -35.21 64.49
N LEU A 9 -36.58 -35.44 64.16
CA LEU A 9 -35.49 -34.47 64.24
C LEU A 9 -35.37 -33.78 62.87
N SER A 10 -35.75 -32.50 62.79
CA SER A 10 -35.60 -31.67 61.59
C SER A 10 -34.19 -31.06 61.57
N ILE A 11 -33.31 -31.58 60.71
CA ILE A 11 -32.01 -30.98 60.41
C ILE A 11 -32.23 -29.89 59.36
N ILE A 12 -32.05 -28.63 59.74
CA ILE A 12 -32.00 -27.49 58.82
C ILE A 12 -30.57 -27.43 58.27
N LEU A 13 -30.34 -27.93 57.05
CA LEU A 13 -29.13 -27.61 56.29
C LEU A 13 -29.31 -26.20 55.71
N SER A 14 -28.64 -25.22 56.32
CA SER A 14 -28.38 -23.92 55.70
C SER A 14 -27.31 -24.12 54.61
N SER A 15 -27.75 -24.33 53.37
CA SER A 15 -26.88 -24.27 52.19
C SER A 15 -26.51 -22.80 51.92
N SER A 16 -25.35 -22.38 52.45
CA SER A 16 -24.70 -21.14 52.03
C SER A 16 -24.28 -21.30 50.57
N SER A 17 -25.00 -20.68 49.65
CA SER A 17 -24.55 -20.51 48.26
C SER A 17 -23.35 -19.57 48.28
N ILE A 18 -22.13 -20.11 48.34
CA ILE A 18 -20.91 -19.36 48.11
C ILE A 18 -20.91 -19.02 46.61
N ALA A 19 -21.06 -17.74 46.26
CA ALA A 19 -20.83 -17.29 44.89
C ALA A 19 -19.37 -17.63 44.53
N GLN A 20 -19.19 -18.34 43.42
CA GLN A 20 -17.87 -18.73 42.94
C GLN A 20 -17.15 -17.47 42.43
N SER A 21 -15.93 -17.22 42.94
CA SER A 21 -15.04 -16.17 42.45
C SER A 21 -14.76 -16.39 40.95
N PHE A 22 -14.77 -15.30 40.17
CA PHE A 22 -14.51 -15.35 38.73
C PHE A 22 -13.05 -14.99 38.39
N VAL A 23 -12.30 -14.42 39.32
CA VAL A 23 -10.83 -14.35 39.17
C VAL A 23 -10.21 -15.72 39.42
N SER A 24 -9.17 -16.05 38.66
CA SER A 24 -8.41 -17.28 38.88
C SER A 24 -7.75 -17.28 40.25
N THR A 25 -7.78 -18.43 40.94
CA THR A 25 -7.10 -18.62 42.23
C THR A 25 -5.80 -19.43 42.12
N SER A 26 -5.43 -19.83 40.91
CA SER A 26 -4.18 -20.56 40.65
C SER A 26 -3.03 -19.59 40.40
N PRO A 27 -1.80 -19.84 40.89
CA PRO A 27 -0.65 -19.01 40.54
C PRO A 27 -0.45 -18.90 39.03
N GLU A 28 -0.26 -17.68 38.55
CA GLU A 28 -0.07 -17.33 37.14
C GLU A 28 1.14 -16.39 36.97
N ASN A 29 1.58 -16.21 35.73
CA ASN A 29 2.57 -15.19 35.40
C ASN A 29 1.91 -13.82 35.26
N LYS A 30 2.73 -12.77 35.20
CA LYS A 30 2.24 -11.41 34.97
C LYS A 30 1.67 -11.28 33.56
N ASN A 31 0.58 -10.54 33.45
CA ASN A 31 0.12 -10.01 32.17
C ASN A 31 0.79 -8.67 31.90
N VAL A 32 0.97 -8.37 30.62
CA VAL A 32 1.50 -7.09 30.15
C VAL A 32 0.41 -6.02 30.23
N VAL A 33 0.75 -4.86 30.79
CA VAL A 33 -0.01 -3.63 30.67
C VAL A 33 0.88 -2.61 29.99
N LEU A 34 0.59 -2.32 28.72
CA LEU A 34 1.33 -1.37 27.91
C LEU A 34 0.56 -0.05 27.85
N GLU A 35 1.07 0.95 28.56
CA GLU A 35 0.56 2.31 28.50
C GLU A 35 1.36 3.09 27.44
N GLU A 36 0.76 3.33 26.28
CA GLU A 36 1.35 4.10 25.18
C GLU A 36 1.04 5.58 25.34
N PHE A 37 2.06 6.43 25.25
CA PHE A 37 1.90 7.88 25.24
C PHE A 37 1.89 8.37 23.79
N THR A 38 0.75 8.86 23.34
CA THR A 38 0.48 9.19 21.93
C THR A 38 -0.10 10.60 21.76
N GLY A 39 -0.32 11.01 20.51
CA GLY A 39 -0.94 12.27 20.13
C GLY A 39 -1.15 12.42 18.63
N ILE A 40 -2.19 13.17 18.24
CA ILE A 40 -2.61 13.34 16.83
C ILE A 40 -1.52 13.91 15.91
N TYR A 41 -0.55 14.66 16.46
CA TYR A 41 0.57 15.22 15.70
C TYR A 41 1.86 14.39 15.77
N CYS A 42 1.85 13.27 16.48
CA CYS A 42 3.00 12.38 16.57
C CYS A 42 3.11 11.52 15.30
N GLY A 43 4.00 11.92 14.39
CA GLY A 43 4.16 11.27 13.09
C GLY A 43 4.70 9.83 13.11
N TYR A 44 5.09 9.29 14.26
CA TYR A 44 5.57 7.90 14.40
C TYR A 44 4.73 7.09 15.39
N CYS A 45 3.74 7.70 16.04
CA CYS A 45 2.84 6.96 16.94
C CYS A 45 1.99 5.91 16.21
N PRO A 46 1.61 6.05 14.92
CA PRO A 46 0.94 4.95 14.21
C PRO A 46 1.80 3.67 14.14
N ASP A 47 3.12 3.80 14.00
CA ASP A 47 4.06 2.66 14.05
C ASP A 47 4.09 2.02 15.45
N GLY A 48 3.97 2.85 16.50
CA GLY A 48 3.76 2.39 17.88
C GLY A 48 2.49 1.56 18.02
N HIS A 49 1.35 2.08 17.53
CA HIS A 49 0.07 1.37 17.56
C HIS A 49 0.15 -0.01 16.89
N VAL A 50 0.85 -0.13 15.74
CA VAL A 50 1.07 -1.41 15.04
C VAL A 50 1.90 -2.39 15.90
N ILE A 51 3.00 -1.92 16.49
CA ILE A 51 3.86 -2.77 17.35
C ILE A 51 3.09 -3.23 18.59
N ALA A 52 2.37 -2.34 19.25
CA ALA A 52 1.57 -2.65 20.43
C ALA A 52 0.49 -3.70 20.11
N GLN A 53 -0.23 -3.52 19.00
CA GLN A 53 -1.23 -4.50 18.55
C GLN A 53 -0.58 -5.84 18.22
N GLY A 54 0.58 -5.84 17.55
CA GLY A 54 1.33 -7.07 17.27
C GLY A 54 1.79 -7.81 18.54
N ILE A 55 2.13 -7.11 19.62
CA ILE A 55 2.42 -7.74 20.93
C ILE A 55 1.17 -8.44 21.47
N ALA A 56 0.02 -7.78 21.42
CA ALA A 56 -1.24 -8.34 21.90
C ALA A 56 -1.71 -9.54 21.08
N ASP A 57 -1.62 -9.46 19.74
CA ASP A 57 -2.01 -10.55 18.84
C ASP A 57 -1.16 -11.80 19.03
N ASN A 58 0.14 -11.63 19.34
CA ASN A 58 1.06 -12.73 19.62
C ASN A 58 0.88 -13.36 21.01
N ASN A 59 0.19 -12.69 21.94
CA ASN A 59 0.01 -13.12 23.32
C ASN A 59 -1.47 -12.96 23.75
N PRO A 60 -2.40 -13.70 23.11
CA PRO A 60 -3.83 -13.48 23.28
C PRO A 60 -4.28 -13.78 24.71
N GLY A 61 -4.85 -12.78 25.38
CA GLY A 61 -5.35 -12.86 26.76
C GLY A 61 -4.38 -12.35 27.83
N ASP A 62 -3.10 -12.17 27.49
CA ASP A 62 -2.04 -11.82 28.45
C ASP A 62 -1.50 -10.39 28.26
N VAL A 63 -2.12 -9.58 27.39
CA VAL A 63 -1.70 -8.20 27.09
C VAL A 63 -2.90 -7.25 27.15
N VAL A 64 -2.69 -6.12 27.82
CA VAL A 64 -3.62 -4.98 27.92
C VAL A 64 -2.93 -3.76 27.31
N LEU A 65 -3.59 -3.12 26.36
CA LEU A 65 -3.10 -1.90 25.71
C LEU A 65 -3.90 -0.69 26.19
N ILE A 66 -3.22 0.43 26.43
CA ILE A 66 -3.83 1.69 26.89
C ILE A 66 -3.19 2.85 26.14
N ASN A 67 -3.93 3.47 25.23
CA ASN A 67 -3.45 4.60 24.43
C ASN A 67 -3.80 5.93 25.10
N ILE A 68 -2.80 6.60 25.65
CA ILE A 68 -2.92 7.83 26.42
C ILE A 68 -2.51 9.02 25.56
N HIS A 69 -3.51 9.79 25.11
CA HIS A 69 -3.28 11.05 24.42
C HIS A 69 -2.81 12.12 25.40
N VAL A 70 -1.52 12.47 25.34
CA VAL A 70 -0.89 13.38 26.32
C VAL A 70 0.31 14.11 25.75
N GLY A 71 0.65 15.26 26.36
CA GLY A 71 1.82 16.07 26.03
C GLY A 71 1.67 16.88 24.74
N THR A 72 2.79 17.35 24.20
CA THR A 72 2.79 18.38 23.16
C THR A 72 2.16 17.94 21.84
N TYR A 73 2.27 16.65 21.49
CA TYR A 73 1.70 16.10 20.26
C TYR A 73 0.20 15.80 20.36
N ALA A 74 -0.38 15.83 21.56
CA ALA A 74 -1.80 15.60 21.78
C ALA A 74 -2.60 16.90 21.97
N ASN A 75 -1.93 18.06 22.01
CA ASN A 75 -2.61 19.34 22.14
C ASN A 75 -3.36 19.65 20.83
N PRO A 76 -4.69 19.82 20.85
CA PRO A 76 -5.42 20.17 19.63
C PRO A 76 -5.03 21.57 19.13
N SER A 77 -5.07 21.77 17.82
CA SER A 77 -4.94 23.08 17.18
C SER A 77 -6.14 23.34 16.26
N GLY A 78 -6.65 24.57 16.25
CA GLY A 78 -7.76 24.93 15.39
C GLY A 78 -9.04 24.15 15.69
N GLY A 79 -9.55 23.40 14.70
CA GLY A 79 -10.77 22.60 14.79
C GLY A 79 -10.54 21.14 15.18
N ASP A 80 -9.31 20.77 15.54
CA ASP A 80 -8.96 19.38 15.84
C ASP A 80 -9.60 18.88 17.15
N PRO A 81 -9.93 17.58 17.25
CA PRO A 81 -10.54 17.01 18.45
C PRO A 81 -9.56 16.95 19.62
N ASP A 82 -10.07 17.08 20.85
CA ASP A 82 -9.28 16.96 22.07
C ASP A 82 -9.45 15.57 22.72
N PHE A 83 -8.57 14.65 22.37
CA PHE A 83 -8.57 13.28 22.91
C PHE A 83 -7.94 13.14 24.31
N ARG A 84 -7.46 14.22 24.92
CA ARG A 84 -6.76 14.16 26.20
C ARG A 84 -7.74 13.93 27.35
N THR A 85 -7.26 13.24 28.39
CA THR A 85 -7.98 13.12 29.68
C THR A 85 -7.26 13.88 30.78
N GLN A 86 -7.98 14.17 31.87
CA GLN A 86 -7.38 14.78 33.07
C GLN A 86 -6.34 13.87 33.78
N TRP A 87 -6.28 12.59 33.41
CA TRP A 87 -5.43 11.59 34.04
C TRP A 87 -4.05 11.47 33.38
N GLY A 88 -4.00 11.66 32.05
CA GLY A 88 -2.82 11.33 31.24
C GLY A 88 -1.56 12.08 31.66
N GLU A 89 -1.68 13.35 32.04
CA GLU A 89 -0.52 14.19 32.40
C GLU A 89 0.18 13.69 33.67
N ALA A 90 -0.59 13.24 34.68
CA ALA A 90 -0.01 12.67 35.90
C ALA A 90 0.71 11.35 35.62
N ILE A 91 0.10 10.46 34.83
CA ILE A 91 0.69 9.18 34.42
C ILE A 91 2.00 9.42 33.64
N LYS A 92 1.97 10.30 32.63
CA LYS A 92 3.16 10.65 31.84
C LYS A 92 4.27 11.28 32.69
N ASN A 93 3.94 12.12 33.67
CA ASN A 93 4.95 12.76 34.52
C ASN A 93 5.70 11.79 35.43
N GLN A 94 5.16 10.60 35.70
CA GLN A 94 5.84 9.56 36.46
C GLN A 94 6.96 8.87 35.67
N THR A 95 6.87 8.82 34.35
CA THR A 95 7.64 7.85 33.55
C THR A 95 8.99 8.35 33.07
N GLY A 96 9.34 9.63 33.30
CA GLY A 96 10.58 10.23 32.78
C GLY A 96 10.57 10.48 31.27
N LEU A 97 9.39 10.42 30.63
CA LEU A 97 9.20 10.56 29.18
C LEU A 97 9.93 11.79 28.60
N ALA A 98 10.79 11.54 27.61
CA ALA A 98 11.65 12.52 26.94
C ALA A 98 11.26 12.77 25.48
N GLY A 99 10.65 11.77 24.83
CA GLY A 99 10.31 11.83 23.41
C GLY A 99 9.22 10.84 23.03
N TYR A 100 8.56 11.12 21.91
CA TYR A 100 7.50 10.30 21.34
C TYR A 100 7.97 9.62 20.05
N PRO A 101 7.43 8.45 19.68
CA PRO A 101 6.50 7.62 20.46
C PRO A 101 7.23 6.95 21.62
N ALA A 102 6.54 6.86 22.75
CA ALA A 102 7.05 6.17 23.92
C ALA A 102 5.89 5.57 24.70
N GLY A 103 6.20 4.57 25.49
CA GLY A 103 5.24 3.87 26.33
C GLY A 103 5.96 3.22 27.49
N THR A 104 5.20 2.64 28.40
CA THR A 104 5.77 1.85 29.49
C THR A 104 5.11 0.48 29.53
N VAL A 105 5.91 -0.55 29.82
CA VAL A 105 5.46 -1.94 29.96
C VAL A 105 5.45 -2.24 31.45
N ASN A 106 4.26 -2.44 32.00
CA ASN A 106 3.98 -2.64 33.42
C ASN A 106 4.56 -1.56 34.35
N ARG A 107 4.87 -0.36 33.82
CA ARG A 107 5.59 0.68 34.57
C ARG A 107 6.87 0.16 35.25
N HIS A 108 7.47 -0.88 34.67
CA HIS A 108 8.66 -1.53 35.20
C HIS A 108 9.90 -0.71 34.87
N ASP A 109 10.83 -0.66 35.83
CA ASP A 109 12.10 0.05 35.67
C ASP A 109 13.11 -0.83 34.92
N TYR A 110 13.35 -0.49 33.65
CA TYR A 110 14.34 -1.13 32.79
C TYR A 110 15.65 -0.32 32.67
N SER A 111 15.93 0.56 33.64
CA SER A 111 17.15 1.39 33.63
C SER A 111 18.44 0.59 33.65
N SER A 112 18.43 -0.59 34.26
CA SER A 112 19.60 -1.47 34.27
C SER A 112 19.93 -2.07 32.89
N GLN A 113 18.93 -2.18 32.00
CA GLN A 113 19.03 -2.67 30.63
C GLN A 113 19.27 -1.51 29.63
N GLY A 114 19.11 -0.26 30.08
CA GLY A 114 19.23 0.94 29.25
C GLY A 114 18.11 1.07 28.21
N TRP A 115 16.94 0.49 28.48
CA TRP A 115 15.78 0.56 27.58
C TRP A 115 14.90 1.79 27.81
N ASP A 116 15.02 2.38 28.99
CA ASP A 116 14.24 3.50 29.48
C ASP A 116 14.69 4.85 28.89
N GLN A 117 13.92 5.89 29.22
CA GLN A 117 14.24 7.28 29.01
C GLN A 117 14.47 7.95 30.37
N ASN A 118 15.58 8.67 30.48
CA ASN A 118 15.93 9.53 31.64
C ASN A 118 15.95 8.82 33.02
N GLY A 119 16.23 7.53 33.10
CA GLY A 119 16.17 6.75 34.34
C GLY A 119 14.76 6.50 34.85
N GLY A 120 13.75 6.67 33.99
CA GLY A 120 12.34 6.43 34.29
C GLY A 120 11.85 5.09 33.75
N THR A 121 10.58 5.01 33.34
CA THR A 121 9.95 3.78 32.83
C THR A 121 9.34 3.93 31.45
N ALA A 122 9.31 5.16 30.90
CA ALA A 122 9.03 5.37 29.49
C ALA A 122 10.18 4.80 28.66
N MET A 123 9.85 4.16 27.55
CA MET A 123 10.82 3.58 26.62
C MET A 123 10.37 3.77 25.17
N SER A 124 11.32 3.75 24.25
CA SER A 124 11.04 3.74 22.81
C SER A 124 10.33 2.44 22.39
N ARG A 125 9.46 2.53 21.39
CA ARG A 125 8.71 1.39 20.84
C ARG A 125 9.55 0.19 20.42
N GLY A 126 10.82 0.43 20.05
CA GLY A 126 11.77 -0.64 19.71
C GLY A 126 12.06 -1.62 20.87
N ASN A 127 11.78 -1.22 22.12
CA ASN A 127 12.02 -2.04 23.30
C ASN A 127 10.77 -2.76 23.83
N TRP A 128 9.56 -2.41 23.35
CA TRP A 128 8.30 -2.92 23.92
C TRP A 128 8.17 -4.44 23.80
N ASN A 129 8.58 -5.04 22.68
CA ASN A 129 8.59 -6.50 22.51
C ASN A 129 9.47 -7.19 23.56
N ASN A 130 10.69 -6.69 23.78
CA ASN A 130 11.63 -7.29 24.73
C ASN A 130 11.14 -7.14 26.17
N ALA A 131 10.65 -5.95 26.54
CA ALA A 131 10.07 -5.71 27.85
C ALA A 131 8.82 -6.58 28.09
N SER A 132 7.94 -6.71 27.09
CA SER A 132 6.74 -7.55 27.20
C SER A 132 7.09 -9.02 27.42
N ASN A 133 8.06 -9.55 26.66
CA ASN A 133 8.54 -10.93 26.84
C ASN A 133 9.15 -11.16 28.22
N ASP A 134 9.87 -10.18 28.76
CA ASP A 134 10.43 -10.24 30.11
C ASP A 134 9.31 -10.27 31.16
N ILE A 135 8.33 -9.36 31.10
CA ILE A 135 7.18 -9.35 32.01
C ILE A 135 6.42 -10.69 32.00
N LEU A 136 6.09 -11.22 30.82
CA LEU A 136 5.34 -12.48 30.68
C LEU A 136 6.07 -13.69 31.28
N SER A 137 7.40 -13.61 31.42
CA SER A 137 8.21 -14.67 32.04
C SER A 137 8.21 -14.63 33.57
N ASN A 138 7.76 -13.53 34.18
CA ASN A 138 7.78 -13.32 35.61
C ASN A 138 6.50 -13.82 36.28
N SER A 139 6.62 -14.41 37.48
CA SER A 139 5.47 -14.83 38.29
C SER A 139 4.70 -13.63 38.84
N SER A 140 3.38 -13.69 38.86
CA SER A 140 2.52 -12.73 39.56
C SER A 140 2.13 -13.25 40.94
N TYR A 141 2.14 -12.38 41.95
CA TYR A 141 1.59 -12.70 43.28
C TYR A 141 0.09 -12.37 43.41
N VAL A 142 -0.51 -11.78 42.37
CA VAL A 142 -1.93 -11.41 42.33
C VAL A 142 -2.52 -11.64 40.94
N ASN A 143 -3.65 -12.32 40.90
CA ASN A 143 -4.47 -12.42 39.69
C ASN A 143 -5.57 -11.36 39.79
N VAL A 144 -5.92 -10.74 38.67
CA VAL A 144 -6.96 -9.70 38.62
C VAL A 144 -7.92 -9.97 37.48
N ALA A 145 -9.21 -9.76 37.71
CA ALA A 145 -10.23 -9.90 36.68
C ALA A 145 -11.36 -8.89 36.92
N ALA A 146 -12.10 -8.57 35.85
CA ALA A 146 -13.28 -7.72 35.94
C ALA A 146 -14.41 -8.22 35.03
N GLN A 147 -15.64 -7.93 35.45
CA GLN A 147 -16.85 -8.11 34.65
C GLN A 147 -17.64 -6.79 34.64
N SER A 148 -17.93 -6.28 33.45
CA SER A 148 -18.57 -4.98 33.28
C SER A 148 -19.91 -5.08 32.59
N SER A 149 -20.80 -4.14 32.89
CA SER A 149 -22.04 -3.91 32.15
C SER A 149 -22.30 -2.43 31.92
N ILE A 150 -22.86 -2.09 30.75
CA ILE A 150 -23.36 -0.75 30.43
C ILE A 150 -24.87 -0.84 30.23
N ASP A 151 -25.63 -0.09 31.01
CA ASP A 151 -27.02 0.21 30.69
C ASP A 151 -27.06 1.31 29.61
N VAL A 152 -27.50 0.93 28.41
CA VAL A 152 -27.47 1.81 27.23
C VAL A 152 -28.46 2.96 27.39
N SER A 153 -29.55 2.78 28.15
CA SER A 153 -30.55 3.83 28.36
C SER A 153 -30.07 4.87 29.36
N SER A 154 -29.47 4.42 30.47
CA SER A 154 -28.99 5.31 31.54
C SER A 154 -27.52 5.73 31.39
N ARG A 155 -26.78 5.13 30.46
CA ARG A 155 -25.32 5.26 30.26
C ARG A 155 -24.52 4.90 31.52
N LEU A 156 -25.08 4.06 32.38
CA LEU A 156 -24.44 3.64 33.62
C LEU A 156 -23.54 2.43 33.37
N LEU A 157 -22.23 2.65 33.47
CA LEU A 157 -21.24 1.59 33.55
C LEU A 157 -21.19 1.05 34.99
N THR A 158 -21.23 -0.27 35.14
CA THR A 158 -20.98 -1.00 36.38
C THR A 158 -19.83 -1.98 36.16
N VAL A 159 -18.81 -1.94 37.01
CA VAL A 159 -17.61 -2.79 36.92
C VAL A 159 -17.44 -3.56 38.23
N ASN A 160 -17.57 -4.87 38.18
CA ASN A 160 -17.24 -5.76 39.31
C ASN A 160 -15.79 -6.24 39.14
N VAL A 161 -14.96 -5.98 40.15
CA VAL A 161 -13.54 -6.32 40.13
C VAL A 161 -13.24 -7.33 41.21
N GLU A 162 -12.42 -8.32 40.88
CA GLU A 162 -11.81 -9.24 41.84
C GLU A 162 -10.29 -9.28 41.66
N ALA A 163 -9.56 -9.32 42.78
CA ALA A 163 -8.13 -9.57 42.80
C ALA A 163 -7.80 -10.63 43.85
N TYR A 164 -7.17 -11.73 43.45
CA TYR A 164 -6.84 -12.85 44.33
C TYR A 164 -5.32 -12.97 44.49
N PHE A 165 -4.86 -12.93 45.73
CA PHE A 165 -3.44 -13.00 46.07
C PHE A 165 -2.96 -14.45 46.14
N THR A 166 -2.21 -14.88 45.13
CA THR A 166 -1.61 -16.22 45.04
C THR A 166 -0.29 -16.32 45.82
N GLY A 167 0.33 -15.17 46.12
CA GLY A 167 1.44 -14.98 47.05
C GLY A 167 1.18 -13.81 48.00
N ASN A 168 2.12 -13.50 48.90
CA ASN A 168 2.02 -12.27 49.70
C ASN A 168 2.41 -11.08 48.83
N GLY A 169 1.49 -10.14 48.64
CA GLY A 169 1.74 -8.86 47.97
C GLY A 169 2.33 -7.82 48.91
N ASN A 170 2.39 -6.57 48.43
CA ASN A 170 2.91 -5.45 49.20
C ASN A 170 1.77 -4.73 49.93
N ARG A 171 2.08 -3.97 50.99
CA ARG A 171 1.06 -3.21 51.75
C ARG A 171 0.63 -1.92 51.04
N THR A 172 1.10 -1.75 49.81
CA THR A 172 0.97 -0.58 48.96
C THR A 172 0.23 -0.90 47.66
N ASP A 173 -0.29 -2.12 47.50
CA ASP A 173 -0.97 -2.53 46.27
C ASP A 173 -2.26 -1.73 46.05
N LYS A 174 -2.45 -1.26 44.82
CA LYS A 174 -3.58 -0.44 44.38
C LYS A 174 -4.29 -1.05 43.18
N ILE A 175 -5.61 -1.04 43.20
CA ILE A 175 -6.45 -1.48 42.08
C ILE A 175 -6.79 -0.29 41.18
N ASN A 176 -6.48 -0.43 39.89
CA ASN A 176 -6.72 0.58 38.87
C ASN A 176 -7.80 0.09 37.91
N VAL A 177 -8.80 0.92 37.61
CA VAL A 177 -9.91 0.58 36.72
C VAL A 177 -10.08 1.68 35.68
N PHE A 178 -9.65 1.43 34.45
CA PHE A 178 -9.68 2.40 33.36
C PHE A 178 -10.77 2.05 32.34
N LEU A 179 -11.45 3.09 31.84
CA LEU A 179 -12.38 3.03 30.72
C LEU A 179 -11.67 3.52 29.46
N LEU A 180 -11.65 2.66 28.45
CA LEU A 180 -11.09 2.90 27.13
C LEU A 180 -12.21 2.94 26.08
N GLN A 181 -11.92 3.50 24.90
CA GLN A 181 -12.78 3.40 23.73
C GLN A 181 -11.96 2.97 22.51
N ASN A 182 -12.51 2.00 21.80
CA ASN A 182 -12.07 1.57 20.47
C ASN A 182 -12.82 2.35 19.38
N ASN A 183 -12.32 2.28 18.15
CA ASN A 183 -12.95 2.90 17.00
C ASN A 183 -13.25 4.41 17.14
N VAL A 184 -12.33 5.18 17.74
CA VAL A 184 -12.47 6.65 17.81
C VAL A 184 -11.86 7.25 16.55
N GLU A 185 -12.70 7.75 15.66
CA GLU A 185 -12.24 8.42 14.44
C GLU A 185 -11.60 9.78 14.72
N GLY A 186 -10.49 10.09 14.05
CA GLY A 186 -9.89 11.42 14.08
C GLY A 186 -8.64 11.58 13.21
N PRO A 187 -8.01 12.75 13.23
CA PRO A 187 -6.75 12.96 12.53
C PRO A 187 -5.61 12.18 13.20
N GLN A 188 -4.63 11.78 12.40
CA GLN A 188 -3.37 11.23 12.88
C GLN A 188 -2.25 11.51 11.86
N SER A 189 -1.23 12.23 12.29
CA SER A 189 -0.07 12.52 11.46
C SER A 189 0.64 11.24 11.04
N ASN A 190 0.91 11.11 9.74
CA ASN A 190 1.52 9.94 9.09
C ASN A 190 0.78 8.61 9.32
N GLY A 191 -0.52 8.63 9.64
CA GLY A 191 -1.33 7.41 9.74
C GLY A 191 -1.26 6.57 8.46
N VAL A 192 -1.40 7.21 7.28
CA VAL A 192 -1.31 6.57 5.97
C VAL A 192 0.03 5.88 5.72
N VAL A 193 1.12 6.40 6.30
CA VAL A 193 2.48 5.89 6.05
C VAL A 193 2.82 4.73 6.99
N PHE A 194 2.53 4.87 8.28
CA PHE A 194 3.00 3.93 9.30
C PHE A 194 1.93 2.96 9.80
N ASN A 195 0.65 3.24 9.57
CA ASN A 195 -0.44 2.30 9.85
C ASN A 195 -1.61 2.51 8.86
N PRO A 196 -1.40 2.20 7.56
CA PRO A 196 -2.41 2.42 6.52
C PRO A 196 -3.71 1.63 6.76
N SER A 197 -3.64 0.47 7.44
CA SER A 197 -4.83 -0.34 7.73
C SER A 197 -5.78 0.31 8.73
N ALA A 198 -5.31 1.31 9.49
CA ALA A 198 -6.15 2.10 10.38
C ALA A 198 -6.78 3.33 9.69
N ILE A 199 -6.54 3.55 8.39
CA ILE A 199 -7.17 4.64 7.64
C ILE A 199 -8.54 4.20 7.15
N LEU A 200 -9.56 4.93 7.60
CA LEU A 200 -10.95 4.75 7.18
C LEU A 200 -11.15 5.25 5.74
N PRO A 201 -12.20 4.79 5.02
CA PRO A 201 -12.48 5.22 3.65
C PRO A 201 -12.63 6.75 3.46
N ASN A 202 -12.98 7.47 4.53
CA ASN A 202 -13.09 8.93 4.52
C ASN A 202 -11.75 9.66 4.76
N GLY A 203 -10.64 8.92 4.88
CA GLY A 203 -9.29 9.44 5.08
C GLY A 203 -8.90 9.69 6.54
N ASN A 204 -9.82 9.54 7.50
CA ASN A 204 -9.51 9.68 8.91
C ASN A 204 -8.86 8.42 9.48
N TYR A 205 -8.17 8.58 10.60
CA TYR A 205 -7.50 7.50 11.30
C TYR A 205 -8.42 6.92 12.39
N ASN A 206 -8.43 5.59 12.48
CA ASN A 206 -9.22 4.85 13.44
C ASN A 206 -8.42 4.54 14.71
N HIS A 207 -8.63 5.31 15.78
CA HIS A 207 -7.91 5.14 17.05
C HIS A 207 -8.51 4.01 17.89
N GLN A 208 -7.64 3.17 18.45
CA GLN A 208 -7.98 2.04 19.33
C GLN A 208 -7.48 2.27 20.75
N HIS A 209 -8.03 1.52 21.72
CA HIS A 209 -7.60 1.47 23.12
C HIS A 209 -7.46 2.83 23.82
N MET A 210 -8.20 3.85 23.36
CA MET A 210 -8.00 5.24 23.78
C MET A 210 -8.48 5.41 25.22
N LEU A 211 -7.62 5.88 26.13
CA LEU A 211 -8.01 6.19 27.50
C LEU A 211 -9.10 7.28 27.53
N ARG A 212 -10.25 6.98 28.12
CA ARG A 212 -11.37 7.92 28.26
C ARG A 212 -11.63 8.34 29.69
N HIS A 213 -11.46 7.43 30.66
CA HIS A 213 -11.65 7.72 32.07
C HIS A 213 -10.87 6.75 32.98
N SER A 214 -10.65 7.14 34.23
CA SER A 214 -10.24 6.24 35.31
C SER A 214 -11.26 6.32 36.44
N LEU A 215 -11.84 5.18 36.81
CA LEU A 215 -12.87 5.06 37.84
C LEU A 215 -12.28 5.14 39.26
N THR A 216 -10.98 4.90 39.40
CA THR A 216 -10.25 4.92 40.68
C THR A 216 -9.19 6.04 40.74
N GLY A 217 -9.28 6.99 39.82
CA GLY A 217 -8.25 8.02 39.64
C GLY A 217 -6.96 7.47 39.02
N GLN A 218 -5.97 8.33 38.77
CA GLN A 218 -4.76 7.93 38.04
C GLN A 218 -3.87 6.89 38.78
N TRP A 219 -4.05 6.75 40.09
CA TRP A 219 -3.22 5.91 40.97
C TRP A 219 -3.94 4.70 41.56
N GLY A 220 -5.26 4.63 41.43
CA GLY A 220 -6.04 3.51 41.94
C GLY A 220 -6.41 3.62 43.42
N ASP A 221 -7.25 2.67 43.84
CA ASP A 221 -7.73 2.53 45.22
C ASP A 221 -6.88 1.51 46.00
N ASP A 222 -6.67 1.74 47.29
CA ASP A 222 -5.85 0.85 48.13
C ASP A 222 -6.48 -0.54 48.33
N ILE A 223 -5.66 -1.59 48.23
CA ILE A 223 -6.01 -2.96 48.65
C ILE A 223 -5.49 -3.20 50.06
N THR A 224 -6.39 -3.21 51.05
CA THR A 224 -5.99 -3.24 52.47
C THR A 224 -5.46 -4.60 52.97
N ASN A 225 -5.79 -5.70 52.28
CA ASN A 225 -5.32 -7.04 52.64
C ASN A 225 -4.73 -7.73 51.40
N THR A 226 -3.41 -7.89 51.42
CA THR A 226 -2.60 -8.45 50.33
C THR A 226 -1.91 -9.75 50.74
N SER A 227 -2.41 -10.40 51.80
CA SER A 227 -1.88 -11.67 52.27
C SER A 227 -2.21 -12.79 51.27
N GLN A 228 -1.34 -13.78 51.14
CA GLN A 228 -1.62 -14.96 50.33
C GLN A 228 -2.96 -15.61 50.70
N GLY A 229 -3.76 -15.96 49.70
CA GLY A 229 -5.09 -16.54 49.82
C GLY A 229 -6.21 -15.52 50.07
N SER A 230 -5.90 -14.22 50.12
CA SER A 230 -6.92 -13.18 50.25
C SER A 230 -7.56 -12.83 48.89
N LEU A 231 -8.85 -12.50 48.95
CA LEU A 231 -9.64 -12.00 47.83
C LEU A 231 -10.05 -10.56 48.12
N TYR A 232 -9.68 -9.64 47.24
CA TYR A 232 -10.26 -8.32 47.14
C TYR A 232 -11.43 -8.37 46.15
N SER A 233 -12.55 -7.73 46.50
CA SER A 233 -13.68 -7.53 45.59
C SER A 233 -14.29 -6.15 45.81
N ASN A 234 -14.66 -5.48 44.72
CA ASN A 234 -15.36 -4.20 44.78
C ASN A 234 -16.20 -3.97 43.51
N THR A 235 -17.19 -3.07 43.60
CA THR A 235 -18.01 -2.65 42.46
C THR A 235 -17.85 -1.15 42.25
N TYR A 236 -17.42 -0.75 41.05
CA TYR A 236 -17.33 0.63 40.62
C TYR A 236 -18.50 0.97 39.70
N THR A 237 -18.96 2.22 39.76
CA THR A 237 -20.00 2.71 38.83
C THR A 237 -19.59 4.06 38.26
N TYR A 238 -19.95 4.30 37.01
CA TYR A 238 -19.67 5.57 36.33
C TYR A 238 -20.80 5.90 35.34
N SER A 239 -21.37 7.09 35.44
CA SER A 239 -22.30 7.61 34.45
C SER A 239 -21.50 8.19 33.29
N ILE A 240 -21.44 7.47 32.16
CA ILE A 240 -20.68 7.86 30.98
C ILE A 240 -21.35 9.12 30.38
N PRO A 241 -20.66 10.29 30.34
CA PRO A 241 -21.21 11.52 29.77
C PRO A 241 -21.37 11.39 28.25
N SER A 242 -22.08 12.33 27.60
CA SER A 242 -22.29 12.34 26.14
C SER A 242 -20.99 12.28 25.35
N ASP A 243 -20.00 13.02 25.80
CA ASP A 243 -18.73 13.26 25.12
C ASP A 243 -17.60 13.49 26.13
N LEU A 244 -16.37 13.34 25.64
CA LEU A 244 -15.14 13.80 26.28
C LEU A 244 -14.60 14.96 25.42
N ASN A 245 -14.63 16.18 25.95
CA ASN A 245 -14.16 17.38 25.25
C ASN A 245 -14.77 17.58 23.85
N GLY A 246 -16.05 17.25 23.66
CA GLY A 246 -16.73 17.33 22.36
C GLY A 246 -16.60 16.09 21.48
N VAL A 247 -15.81 15.07 21.89
CA VAL A 247 -15.71 13.79 21.20
C VAL A 247 -16.69 12.79 21.82
N ALA A 248 -17.69 12.36 21.06
CA ALA A 248 -18.75 11.49 21.55
C ALA A 248 -18.21 10.18 22.15
N TYR A 249 -18.89 9.67 23.17
CA TYR A 249 -18.71 8.29 23.61
C TYR A 249 -19.60 7.36 22.78
N ASP A 250 -19.00 6.33 22.20
CA ASP A 250 -19.73 5.21 21.61
C ASP A 250 -19.76 4.05 22.60
N LEU A 251 -20.94 3.81 23.18
CA LEU A 251 -21.11 2.83 24.25
C LEU A 251 -20.73 1.41 23.80
N PHE A 252 -20.96 1.05 22.53
CA PHE A 252 -20.70 -0.30 22.02
C PHE A 252 -19.22 -0.55 21.73
N ASN A 253 -18.44 0.51 21.62
CA ASN A 253 -16.99 0.46 21.46
C ASN A 253 -16.22 0.74 22.77
N MET A 254 -16.89 0.68 23.92
CA MET A 254 -16.27 0.83 25.24
C MET A 254 -15.52 -0.44 25.67
N GLU A 255 -14.40 -0.23 26.33
CA GLU A 255 -13.60 -1.29 26.94
C GLU A 255 -13.23 -0.91 28.38
N VAL A 256 -13.19 -1.88 29.29
CA VAL A 256 -12.69 -1.67 30.65
C VAL A 256 -11.47 -2.53 30.87
N VAL A 257 -10.42 -1.94 31.41
CA VAL A 257 -9.20 -2.64 31.79
C VAL A 257 -8.95 -2.43 33.27
N VAL A 258 -8.45 -3.47 33.93
CA VAL A 258 -8.15 -3.48 35.35
C VAL A 258 -6.73 -3.96 35.59
N PHE A 259 -6.01 -3.36 36.53
CA PHE A 259 -4.69 -3.83 36.91
C PHE A 259 -4.36 -3.52 38.37
N VAL A 260 -3.49 -4.34 38.96
CA VAL A 260 -2.94 -4.11 40.30
C VAL A 260 -1.52 -3.56 40.15
N ALA A 261 -1.25 -2.42 40.77
CA ALA A 261 0.08 -1.84 40.86
C ALA A 261 0.56 -1.84 42.31
N ASP A 262 1.84 -2.11 42.53
CA ASP A 262 2.51 -1.84 43.79
C ASP A 262 2.84 -0.34 43.87
N ASP A 263 2.21 0.33 44.84
CA ASP A 263 2.14 1.78 44.93
C ASP A 263 1.63 2.39 43.61
N GLN A 264 2.39 3.29 42.99
CA GLN A 264 2.04 3.92 41.72
C GLN A 264 2.90 3.38 40.57
N GLN A 265 3.93 2.59 40.88
CA GLN A 265 5.01 2.26 39.95
C GLN A 265 4.77 0.89 39.35
N GLU A 266 5.23 -0.19 39.96
CA GLU A 266 5.26 -1.51 39.33
C GLU A 266 3.85 -2.11 39.16
N ILE A 267 3.40 -2.29 37.91
CA ILE A 267 2.18 -3.04 37.62
C ILE A 267 2.47 -4.54 37.71
N ILE A 268 1.75 -5.21 38.60
CA ILE A 268 1.97 -6.62 38.92
C ILE A 268 1.29 -7.50 37.89
N SER A 269 0.01 -7.26 37.62
CA SER A 269 -0.71 -7.91 36.52
C SER A 269 -1.95 -7.10 36.16
N GLY A 270 -2.46 -7.31 34.95
CA GLY A 270 -3.64 -6.64 34.42
C GLY A 270 -4.54 -7.59 33.64
N ASN A 271 -5.77 -7.16 33.39
CA ASN A 271 -6.74 -7.93 32.66
C ASN A 271 -7.76 -7.01 31.97
N LYS A 272 -8.23 -7.43 30.80
CA LYS A 272 -9.35 -6.80 30.10
C LYS A 272 -10.66 -7.37 30.62
N SER A 273 -11.56 -6.50 31.08
CA SER A 273 -12.89 -6.88 31.56
C SER A 273 -13.73 -7.48 30.43
N SER A 274 -14.58 -8.46 30.75
CA SER A 274 -15.73 -8.74 29.90
C SER A 274 -16.69 -7.55 29.92
N MET A 275 -17.40 -7.30 28.82
CA MET A 275 -18.42 -6.25 28.70
C MET A 275 -19.75 -6.85 28.27
N SER A 276 -20.83 -6.41 28.90
CA SER A 276 -22.21 -6.75 28.55
C SER A 276 -23.06 -5.49 28.46
N PHE A 277 -24.13 -5.53 27.66
CA PHE A 277 -25.03 -4.40 27.51
C PHE A 277 -26.41 -4.73 28.07
N ILE A 278 -26.92 -3.84 28.91
CA ILE A 278 -28.30 -3.88 29.39
C ILE A 278 -29.11 -2.98 28.45
N LEU A 279 -29.92 -3.62 27.62
CA LEU A 279 -30.72 -2.96 26.60
C LEU A 279 -32.13 -2.59 27.11
N PRO A 280 -32.76 -1.56 26.54
CA PRO A 280 -34.18 -1.29 26.77
C PRO A 280 -35.06 -2.50 26.40
N PRO A 281 -36.21 -2.69 27.07
CA PRO A 281 -37.16 -3.73 26.68
C PRO A 281 -37.54 -3.65 25.20
N GLY A 282 -37.44 -4.78 24.49
CA GLY A 282 -37.76 -4.88 23.06
C GLY A 282 -36.59 -4.64 22.10
N VAL A 283 -35.40 -4.32 22.62
CA VAL A 283 -34.16 -4.18 21.83
C VAL A 283 -33.26 -5.39 22.09
N SER A 284 -32.64 -5.93 21.04
CA SER A 284 -31.68 -7.03 21.13
C SER A 284 -30.37 -6.68 20.44
N LEU A 285 -29.25 -7.20 20.95
CA LEU A 285 -27.96 -7.09 20.26
C LEU A 285 -27.91 -8.08 19.10
N THR A 286 -27.36 -7.62 17.98
CA THR A 286 -27.11 -8.42 16.79
C THR A 286 -25.70 -8.13 16.25
N ASP A 287 -25.26 -8.93 15.30
CA ASP A 287 -24.01 -8.74 14.58
C ASP A 287 -24.26 -9.13 13.12
N LEU A 288 -24.30 -8.13 12.23
CA LEU A 288 -24.44 -8.33 10.79
C LEU A 288 -23.13 -7.98 10.09
N GLU A 289 -22.50 -9.01 9.52
CA GLU A 289 -21.27 -8.85 8.74
C GLU A 289 -21.59 -8.70 7.25
N ALA A 290 -20.84 -7.84 6.56
CA ALA A 290 -20.87 -7.71 5.10
C ALA A 290 -19.63 -8.37 4.46
N ASN A 291 -19.88 -9.05 3.34
CA ASN A 291 -18.86 -9.53 2.42
C ASN A 291 -19.37 -9.34 0.98
N THR A 292 -18.54 -9.60 -0.03
CA THR A 292 -18.96 -9.62 -1.44
C THR A 292 -18.30 -10.77 -2.17
N ASN A 293 -19.06 -11.49 -2.98
CA ASN A 293 -18.54 -12.48 -3.92
C ASN A 293 -18.61 -11.96 -5.36
N MET A 294 -18.81 -10.64 -5.52
CA MET A 294 -18.99 -10.01 -6.82
C MET A 294 -17.79 -10.32 -7.69
N THR A 295 -18.07 -10.87 -8.88
CA THR A 295 -17.02 -11.10 -9.86
C THR A 295 -16.63 -9.76 -10.48
N LEU A 296 -15.37 -9.35 -10.27
CA LEU A 296 -14.81 -8.18 -10.92
C LEU A 296 -14.77 -8.37 -12.46
N PRO A 297 -14.88 -7.28 -13.23
CA PRO A 297 -14.66 -7.33 -14.67
C PRO A 297 -13.36 -8.02 -15.04
N SER A 298 -13.41 -8.95 -16.00
CA SER A 298 -12.23 -9.70 -16.46
C SER A 298 -11.46 -8.99 -17.58
N ASN A 299 -11.92 -7.80 -18.01
CA ASN A 299 -11.38 -7.02 -19.11
C ASN A 299 -11.73 -5.54 -18.92
N TYR A 300 -11.00 -4.63 -19.58
CA TYR A 300 -11.18 -3.19 -19.40
C TYR A 300 -12.46 -2.65 -20.04
N CYS A 301 -12.98 -3.29 -21.10
CA CYS A 301 -14.10 -2.76 -21.87
C CYS A 301 -15.48 -3.06 -21.27
N THR A 302 -15.53 -3.57 -20.03
CA THR A 302 -16.80 -3.82 -19.34
C THR A 302 -17.40 -2.48 -18.92
N ASP A 303 -18.59 -2.16 -19.43
CA ASP A 303 -19.25 -0.86 -19.25
C ASP A 303 -20.34 -0.86 -18.17
N SER A 304 -20.60 -2.02 -17.56
CA SER A 304 -21.64 -2.20 -16.56
C SER A 304 -21.34 -3.36 -15.61
N ILE A 305 -21.87 -3.27 -14.40
CA ILE A 305 -21.70 -4.27 -13.35
C ILE A 305 -22.98 -4.44 -12.54
N THR A 306 -23.18 -5.62 -11.96
CA THR A 306 -24.28 -5.91 -11.03
C THR A 306 -23.67 -6.05 -9.63
N PRO A 307 -23.75 -5.01 -8.78
CA PRO A 307 -23.20 -5.06 -7.43
C PRO A 307 -23.92 -6.13 -6.59
N GLU A 308 -23.18 -6.80 -5.71
CA GLU A 308 -23.74 -7.76 -4.76
C GLU A 308 -23.06 -7.71 -3.40
N ILE A 309 -23.86 -7.87 -2.36
CA ILE A 309 -23.42 -7.94 -0.97
C ILE A 309 -23.93 -9.24 -0.35
N THR A 310 -23.05 -9.97 0.32
CA THR A 310 -23.40 -11.12 1.15
C THR A 310 -23.44 -10.65 2.59
N VAL A 311 -24.59 -10.82 3.24
CA VAL A 311 -24.77 -10.48 4.66
C VAL A 311 -24.80 -11.77 5.47
N THR A 312 -24.00 -11.83 6.52
CA THR A 312 -24.00 -12.93 7.50
C THR A 312 -24.53 -12.44 8.83
N ASN A 313 -25.50 -13.16 9.41
CA ASN A 313 -25.97 -12.91 10.76
C ASN A 313 -25.15 -13.73 11.76
N ASN A 314 -24.18 -13.10 12.42
CA ASN A 314 -23.32 -13.73 13.42
C ASN A 314 -23.96 -13.80 14.82
N SER A 315 -25.17 -13.24 14.98
CA SER A 315 -25.95 -13.32 16.22
C SER A 315 -26.67 -14.66 16.41
N ASN A 316 -27.12 -14.90 17.65
CA ASN A 316 -27.93 -16.06 18.04
C ASN A 316 -29.45 -15.85 17.89
N ILE A 317 -29.87 -14.72 17.32
CA ILE A 317 -31.26 -14.35 17.05
C ILE A 317 -31.45 -14.03 15.58
N ALA A 318 -32.68 -14.18 15.07
CA ALA A 318 -33.00 -13.78 13.71
C ALA A 318 -33.11 -12.25 13.62
N VAL A 319 -32.62 -11.68 12.52
CA VAL A 319 -32.72 -10.25 12.21
C VAL A 319 -33.65 -10.07 11.03
N ASP A 320 -34.78 -9.40 11.24
CA ASP A 320 -35.86 -9.30 10.24
C ASP A 320 -35.92 -8.01 9.44
N THR A 321 -35.20 -6.97 9.89
CA THR A 321 -35.18 -5.66 9.25
C THR A 321 -33.77 -5.07 9.32
N PHE A 322 -33.17 -4.84 8.16
CA PHE A 322 -31.87 -4.19 8.00
C PHE A 322 -31.76 -3.57 6.60
N ASP A 323 -30.86 -2.64 6.39
CA ASP A 323 -30.56 -2.08 5.07
C ASP A 323 -29.24 -2.62 4.57
N VAL A 324 -29.17 -2.81 3.25
CA VAL A 324 -27.92 -3.05 2.55
C VAL A 324 -27.71 -1.96 1.50
N SER A 325 -26.47 -1.57 1.26
CA SER A 325 -26.15 -0.56 0.25
C SER A 325 -24.83 -0.82 -0.46
N TYR A 326 -24.67 -0.20 -1.63
CA TYR A 326 -23.38 -0.05 -2.28
C TYR A 326 -23.13 1.41 -2.67
N THR A 327 -21.86 1.78 -2.73
CA THR A 327 -21.38 3.06 -3.22
C THR A 327 -20.33 2.81 -4.30
N LEU A 328 -20.60 3.22 -5.54
CA LEU A 328 -19.62 3.20 -6.63
C LEU A 328 -18.81 4.51 -6.61
N ASN A 329 -17.51 4.40 -6.37
CA ASN A 329 -16.58 5.51 -6.24
C ASN A 329 -17.04 6.52 -5.17
N SER A 330 -17.28 7.77 -5.55
CA SER A 330 -17.77 8.83 -4.67
C SER A 330 -19.23 9.21 -4.92
N ASN A 331 -20.00 8.34 -5.58
CA ASN A 331 -21.42 8.58 -5.85
C ASN A 331 -22.26 8.46 -4.57
N ALA A 332 -23.53 8.89 -4.64
CA ALA A 332 -24.46 8.66 -3.54
C ALA A 332 -24.72 7.15 -3.34
N PRO A 333 -24.81 6.66 -2.09
CA PRO A 333 -25.12 5.25 -1.83
C PRO A 333 -26.47 4.85 -2.43
N VAL A 334 -26.52 3.65 -3.00
CA VAL A 334 -27.76 3.00 -3.45
C VAL A 334 -28.13 1.95 -2.41
N SER A 335 -29.25 2.17 -1.72
CA SER A 335 -29.68 1.34 -0.59
C SER A 335 -30.98 0.59 -0.88
N GLN A 336 -31.16 -0.55 -0.24
CA GLN A 336 -32.43 -1.28 -0.18
C GLN A 336 -32.66 -1.82 1.24
N THR A 337 -33.92 -1.73 1.69
CA THR A 337 -34.34 -2.30 2.97
C THR A 337 -34.75 -3.75 2.79
N ILE A 338 -34.21 -4.62 3.63
CA ILE A 338 -34.52 -6.04 3.68
C ILE A 338 -35.54 -6.28 4.79
N TYR A 339 -36.64 -6.97 4.46
CA TYR A 339 -37.71 -7.34 5.41
C TYR A 339 -37.79 -8.84 5.68
N SER A 340 -36.88 -9.62 5.09
CA SER A 340 -36.83 -11.07 5.26
C SER A 340 -35.92 -11.42 6.43
N ALA A 341 -36.46 -12.17 7.40
CA ALA A 341 -35.70 -12.68 8.54
C ALA A 341 -34.48 -13.50 8.10
N LEU A 342 -33.29 -13.00 8.45
CA LEU A 342 -32.03 -13.72 8.34
C LEU A 342 -31.81 -14.52 9.62
N ALA A 343 -31.83 -15.86 9.50
CA ALA A 343 -31.69 -16.76 10.64
C ALA A 343 -30.30 -16.64 11.30
N PRO A 344 -30.16 -17.05 12.58
CA PRO A 344 -28.87 -17.12 13.24
C PRO A 344 -27.84 -17.92 12.44
N SER A 345 -26.63 -17.38 12.33
CA SER A 345 -25.49 -17.98 11.59
C SER A 345 -25.74 -18.21 10.10
N ALA A 346 -26.80 -17.64 9.52
CA ALA A 346 -27.09 -17.75 8.09
C ALA A 346 -26.44 -16.60 7.32
N SER A 347 -26.07 -16.88 6.07
CA SER A 347 -25.61 -15.89 5.10
C SER A 347 -26.53 -15.84 3.88
N VAL A 348 -26.80 -14.64 3.37
CA VAL A 348 -27.62 -14.42 2.18
C VAL A 348 -26.98 -13.34 1.30
N THR A 349 -26.95 -13.58 -0.01
CA THR A 349 -26.48 -12.61 -1.00
C THR A 349 -27.64 -11.81 -1.58
N TYR A 350 -27.48 -10.49 -1.60
CA TYR A 350 -28.40 -9.52 -2.18
C TYR A 350 -27.73 -8.85 -3.37
N SER A 351 -28.37 -8.95 -4.54
CA SER A 351 -27.93 -8.25 -5.75
C SER A 351 -28.66 -6.92 -5.90
N PHE A 352 -27.96 -5.91 -6.40
CA PHE A 352 -28.52 -4.62 -6.79
C PHE A 352 -28.81 -4.59 -8.29
N PRO A 353 -29.61 -3.63 -8.79
CA PRO A 353 -29.73 -3.41 -10.23
C PRO A 353 -28.38 -3.14 -10.89
N THR A 354 -28.20 -3.64 -12.11
CA THR A 354 -27.01 -3.35 -12.91
C THR A 354 -26.82 -1.84 -13.09
N THR A 355 -25.60 -1.37 -12.89
CA THR A 355 -25.20 0.03 -13.04
C THR A 355 -24.11 0.17 -14.10
N ALA A 356 -24.06 1.32 -14.76
CA ALA A 356 -22.97 1.66 -15.67
C ALA A 356 -21.69 1.96 -14.88
N LEU A 357 -20.55 1.60 -15.47
CA LEU A 357 -19.21 1.88 -14.95
C LEU A 357 -18.61 3.10 -15.66
N PRO A 358 -18.11 4.11 -14.94
CA PRO A 358 -17.31 5.18 -15.55
C PRO A 358 -15.92 4.66 -15.92
N TYR A 359 -15.33 5.19 -16.99
CA TYR A 359 -13.96 4.86 -17.39
C TYR A 359 -12.93 5.33 -16.36
N GLY A 360 -11.85 4.56 -16.24
CA GLY A 360 -10.79 4.74 -15.26
C GLY A 360 -10.90 3.76 -14.09
N ALA A 361 -10.25 4.13 -12.99
CA ALA A 361 -10.27 3.36 -11.75
C ALA A 361 -11.63 3.45 -11.07
N ASN A 362 -12.11 2.29 -10.61
CA ASN A 362 -13.38 2.10 -9.95
C ASN A 362 -13.21 1.29 -8.67
N ASN A 363 -14.05 1.57 -7.68
CA ASN A 363 -14.17 0.79 -6.45
C ASN A 363 -15.63 0.81 -5.97
N ILE A 364 -16.11 -0.30 -5.42
CA ILE A 364 -17.43 -0.43 -4.83
C ILE A 364 -17.30 -0.76 -3.35
N ILE A 365 -17.84 0.11 -2.49
CA ILE A 365 -17.95 -0.12 -1.06
C ILE A 365 -19.37 -0.57 -0.75
N TYR A 366 -19.49 -1.65 0.01
CA TYR A 366 -20.75 -2.22 0.49
C TYR A 366 -20.92 -1.98 1.98
N ASP A 367 -22.16 -1.83 2.42
CA ASP A 367 -22.52 -1.59 3.81
C ASP A 367 -23.80 -2.35 4.17
N VAL A 368 -23.85 -2.91 5.38
CA VAL A 368 -25.06 -3.41 6.03
C VAL A 368 -25.32 -2.64 7.32
N ASN A 369 -26.54 -2.14 7.52
CA ASN A 369 -26.87 -1.37 8.72
C ASN A 369 -28.28 -1.64 9.25
N LEU A 370 -28.50 -1.29 10.50
CA LEU A 370 -29.76 -1.48 11.22
C LEU A 370 -30.53 -0.16 11.40
N ASN A 371 -30.27 0.85 10.58
CA ASN A 371 -30.80 2.21 10.78
C ASN A 371 -32.34 2.28 10.80
N ASN A 372 -33.00 1.35 10.09
CA ASN A 372 -34.45 1.23 10.06
C ASN A 372 -35.03 0.24 11.09
N SER A 373 -34.20 -0.38 11.93
CA SER A 373 -34.65 -1.27 13.00
C SER A 373 -34.61 -0.57 14.35
N SER A 374 -35.77 -0.44 15.01
CA SER A 374 -35.84 -0.01 16.41
C SER A 374 -35.60 -1.14 17.41
N SER A 375 -35.51 -2.39 16.95
CA SER A 375 -35.51 -3.59 17.79
C SER A 375 -34.14 -4.27 17.84
N PHE A 376 -33.19 -3.84 17.02
CA PHE A 376 -31.86 -4.40 16.93
C PHE A 376 -30.80 -3.31 17.06
N VAL A 377 -29.69 -3.65 17.68
CA VAL A 377 -28.49 -2.81 17.69
C VAL A 377 -27.32 -3.70 17.31
N ASP A 378 -26.55 -3.26 16.32
CA ASP A 378 -25.32 -3.95 15.94
C ASP A 378 -24.28 -3.78 17.05
N SER A 379 -23.62 -4.87 17.41
CA SER A 379 -22.60 -4.88 18.45
C SER A 379 -21.19 -4.89 17.87
N ILE A 380 -21.00 -5.13 16.57
CA ILE A 380 -19.68 -5.21 15.91
C ILE A 380 -19.68 -4.46 14.58
N PHE A 381 -19.86 -3.13 14.60
CA PHE A 381 -19.91 -2.29 13.39
C PHE A 381 -18.71 -2.42 12.42
N GLY A 382 -17.56 -2.88 12.89
CA GLY A 382 -16.34 -2.96 12.08
C GLY A 382 -16.41 -4.00 10.95
N ASN A 383 -17.31 -4.99 11.04
CA ASN A 383 -17.48 -6.03 10.03
C ASN A 383 -18.65 -5.74 9.06
N ASN A 384 -19.33 -4.60 9.21
CA ASN A 384 -20.48 -4.22 8.39
C ASN A 384 -20.12 -3.73 6.98
N PHE A 385 -18.82 -3.71 6.64
CA PHE A 385 -18.30 -3.17 5.39
C PHE A 385 -17.60 -4.23 4.55
N ALA A 386 -17.78 -4.16 3.23
CA ALA A 386 -16.99 -4.91 2.26
C ALA A 386 -16.55 -4.01 1.10
N SER A 387 -15.48 -4.39 0.42
CA SER A 387 -14.95 -3.66 -0.75
C SER A 387 -14.77 -4.61 -1.91
N SER A 388 -15.09 -4.17 -3.12
CA SER A 388 -14.72 -4.90 -4.34
C SER A 388 -13.21 -4.90 -4.61
N GLY A 389 -12.46 -4.00 -3.96
CA GLY A 389 -11.13 -3.60 -4.41
C GLY A 389 -11.20 -2.70 -5.64
N GLU A 390 -10.04 -2.19 -6.05
CA GLU A 390 -9.92 -1.34 -7.24
C GLU A 390 -9.91 -2.19 -8.51
N PHE A 391 -10.62 -1.71 -9.54
CA PHE A 391 -10.60 -2.28 -10.88
C PHE A 391 -10.73 -1.17 -11.92
N ASN A 392 -10.25 -1.44 -13.13
CA ASN A 392 -10.14 -0.43 -14.17
C ASN A 392 -11.09 -0.73 -15.33
N THR A 393 -11.71 0.32 -15.89
CA THR A 393 -12.47 0.20 -17.13
C THR A 393 -12.06 1.26 -18.16
N MET A 394 -12.27 0.95 -19.44
CA MET A 394 -11.95 1.81 -20.58
C MET A 394 -13.06 1.68 -21.63
N SER A 395 -13.07 2.60 -22.59
CA SER A 395 -13.95 2.53 -23.75
C SER A 395 -13.65 1.30 -24.61
N SER A 396 -14.71 0.59 -25.02
CA SER A 396 -14.65 -0.44 -26.06
C SER A 396 -14.49 0.13 -27.47
N THR A 397 -14.74 1.43 -27.62
CA THR A 397 -14.53 2.16 -28.88
C THR A 397 -13.12 2.73 -28.89
N ALA A 398 -12.42 2.52 -30.00
CA ALA A 398 -11.08 3.06 -30.20
C ALA A 398 -11.07 4.61 -30.21
N PHE A 399 -10.04 5.21 -29.61
CA PHE A 399 -9.91 6.67 -29.54
C PHE A 399 -9.23 7.26 -30.78
N ALA A 400 -8.40 6.45 -31.48
CA ALA A 400 -7.68 6.87 -32.68
C ALA A 400 -7.22 5.66 -33.52
N SER A 401 -6.75 5.92 -34.75
CA SER A 401 -6.07 4.93 -35.60
C SER A 401 -4.54 5.01 -35.54
N THR A 402 -4.02 6.07 -34.91
CA THR A 402 -2.60 6.32 -34.66
C THR A 402 -2.45 7.03 -33.33
N HIS A 403 -1.33 6.86 -32.64
CA HIS A 403 -1.08 7.55 -31.39
C HIS A 403 0.37 7.99 -31.28
N SER A 404 0.62 9.12 -30.62
CA SER A 404 1.96 9.54 -30.24
C SER A 404 1.92 10.14 -28.84
N GLU A 405 2.87 9.74 -28.01
CA GLU A 405 3.01 10.16 -26.62
C GLU A 405 4.49 10.41 -26.29
N GLY A 406 4.81 11.66 -26.02
CA GLY A 406 6.14 12.14 -25.57
C GLY A 406 6.10 12.80 -24.19
N PHE A 407 5.00 12.65 -23.46
CA PHE A 407 4.74 13.11 -22.10
C PHE A 407 4.78 14.62 -21.86
N GLU A 408 4.91 15.43 -22.91
CA GLU A 408 5.09 16.88 -22.81
C GLU A 408 3.88 17.63 -22.25
N THR A 409 2.68 17.07 -22.43
CA THR A 409 1.41 17.68 -21.99
C THR A 409 1.15 17.56 -20.50
N TYR A 410 1.92 16.74 -19.76
CA TYR A 410 1.70 16.48 -18.33
C TYR A 410 2.61 17.32 -17.46
N SER A 411 2.17 17.60 -16.22
CA SER A 411 3.08 18.13 -15.20
C SER A 411 4.08 17.08 -14.73
N THR A 412 5.25 17.52 -14.29
CA THR A 412 6.20 16.66 -13.56
C THR A 412 5.52 16.06 -12.32
N GLY A 413 5.69 14.75 -12.12
CA GLY A 413 5.03 13.98 -11.06
C GLY A 413 3.66 13.41 -11.44
N SER A 414 3.16 13.65 -12.66
CA SER A 414 1.86 13.11 -13.07
C SER A 414 1.90 11.59 -13.24
N THR A 415 0.88 10.94 -12.71
CA THR A 415 0.58 9.50 -12.86
C THR A 415 -0.65 9.24 -13.71
N ASN A 416 -1.45 10.27 -14.00
CA ASN A 416 -2.62 10.19 -14.85
C ASN A 416 -2.25 10.61 -16.28
N LEU A 417 -2.42 9.68 -17.22
CA LEU A 417 -2.11 9.86 -18.63
C LEU A 417 -3.41 9.90 -19.44
N SER A 418 -3.43 10.66 -20.53
CA SER A 418 -4.59 10.74 -21.41
C SER A 418 -4.67 9.48 -22.26
N ASN A 419 -5.88 8.94 -22.45
CA ASN A 419 -6.10 7.70 -23.21
C ASN A 419 -5.27 6.52 -22.69
N ALA A 420 -4.98 6.50 -21.39
CA ALA A 420 -4.24 5.41 -20.75
C ALA A 420 -4.59 5.30 -19.27
N ILE A 421 -4.41 4.10 -18.72
CA ILE A 421 -4.46 3.80 -17.29
C ILE A 421 -3.07 3.39 -16.84
N VAL A 422 -2.60 3.98 -15.75
CA VAL A 422 -1.40 3.53 -15.06
C VAL A 422 -1.81 2.53 -13.99
N GLU A 423 -1.52 1.26 -14.23
CA GLU A 423 -1.74 0.19 -13.28
C GLU A 423 -0.60 0.16 -12.28
N ASN A 424 -0.89 0.45 -11.02
CA ASN A 424 0.10 0.58 -9.96
C ASN A 424 -0.47 0.10 -8.61
N PRO A 425 -0.76 -1.21 -8.46
CA PRO A 425 -1.49 -1.74 -7.30
C PRO A 425 -0.74 -1.61 -5.97
N LEU A 426 0.60 -1.53 -6.02
CA LEU A 426 1.45 -1.39 -4.83
C LEU A 426 1.82 0.08 -4.54
N GLY A 427 1.29 1.03 -5.32
CA GLY A 427 1.59 2.46 -5.14
C GLY A 427 3.07 2.80 -5.32
N VAL A 428 3.80 2.04 -6.13
CA VAL A 428 5.24 2.23 -6.35
C VAL A 428 5.51 3.53 -7.12
N ASN A 429 6.72 4.07 -6.96
CA ASN A 429 7.05 5.39 -7.50
C ASN A 429 7.23 5.33 -9.03
N THR A 430 6.22 5.79 -9.79
CA THR A 430 6.25 5.89 -11.25
C THR A 430 5.55 7.16 -11.71
N TYR A 431 6.12 7.94 -12.63
CA TYR A 431 5.56 9.24 -13.03
C TYR A 431 6.31 9.89 -14.19
N VAL A 432 5.67 10.89 -14.81
CA VAL A 432 6.29 11.82 -15.76
C VAL A 432 7.36 12.68 -15.07
N VAL A 433 8.54 12.80 -15.65
CA VAL A 433 9.70 13.47 -15.05
C VAL A 433 10.40 14.42 -16.04
N ASP A 434 10.97 15.51 -15.54
CA ASP A 434 11.85 16.43 -16.28
C ASP A 434 13.12 16.75 -15.47
N GLN A 435 13.93 17.68 -15.98
CA GLN A 435 15.17 18.14 -15.35
C GLN A 435 15.02 18.68 -13.92
N THR A 436 13.81 19.06 -13.48
CA THR A 436 13.59 19.59 -12.13
C THR A 436 13.67 18.53 -11.03
N VAL A 437 13.74 17.25 -11.42
CA VAL A 437 13.81 16.10 -10.50
C VAL A 437 15.02 16.12 -9.56
N SER A 438 16.12 16.77 -9.94
CA SER A 438 17.32 16.90 -9.10
C SER A 438 18.14 18.10 -9.52
N SER A 439 18.75 18.80 -8.57
CA SER A 439 19.68 19.92 -8.85
C SER A 439 20.94 19.50 -9.62
N SER A 440 21.23 18.20 -9.69
CA SER A 440 22.33 17.64 -10.47
C SER A 440 21.99 17.41 -11.94
N VAL A 441 20.72 17.56 -12.35
CA VAL A 441 20.26 17.38 -13.72
C VAL A 441 20.04 18.75 -14.33
N ASN A 442 20.83 19.08 -15.35
CA ASN A 442 20.74 20.36 -16.08
C ASN A 442 20.58 20.15 -17.59
N TRP A 443 20.11 18.96 -17.97
CA TRP A 443 19.78 18.57 -19.33
C TRP A 443 18.35 18.02 -19.38
N ASN A 444 17.76 18.07 -20.57
CA ASN A 444 16.45 17.53 -20.87
C ASN A 444 16.40 16.00 -20.63
N LEU A 445 15.35 15.51 -19.97
CA LEU A 445 15.16 14.08 -19.70
C LEU A 445 14.25 13.38 -20.70
N GLY A 446 13.80 14.07 -21.74
CA GLY A 446 13.22 13.42 -22.90
C GLY A 446 14.27 12.78 -23.81
N ALA A 447 13.86 11.84 -24.63
CA ALA A 447 14.74 11.01 -25.43
C ALA A 447 15.66 11.84 -26.32
N TYR A 448 16.94 11.47 -26.31
CA TYR A 448 18.03 12.15 -27.03
C TYR A 448 18.19 13.65 -26.70
N GLY A 449 17.52 14.15 -25.64
CA GLY A 449 17.46 15.56 -25.28
C GLY A 449 16.52 16.41 -26.16
N ASN A 450 15.72 15.78 -27.03
CA ASN A 450 14.83 16.48 -27.97
C ASN A 450 13.56 17.03 -27.30
N SER A 451 13.12 16.37 -26.24
CA SER A 451 11.93 16.65 -25.41
C SER A 451 12.37 16.94 -23.97
N ALA A 452 11.57 17.67 -23.20
CA ALA A 452 11.91 18.01 -21.82
C ALA A 452 11.61 16.86 -20.86
N LYS A 453 10.56 16.08 -21.15
CA LYS A 453 9.96 15.09 -20.26
C LYS A 453 10.05 13.68 -20.83
N SER A 454 9.97 12.73 -19.93
CA SER A 454 9.77 11.31 -20.22
C SER A 454 8.98 10.65 -19.09
N TYR A 455 8.56 9.41 -19.27
CA TYR A 455 7.94 8.63 -18.19
C TYR A 455 8.98 7.76 -17.49
N ARG A 456 8.97 7.77 -16.15
CA ARG A 456 9.95 7.06 -15.33
C ARG A 456 9.32 6.02 -14.44
N PHE A 457 9.81 4.79 -14.55
CA PHE A 457 9.68 3.74 -13.54
C PHE A 457 10.88 3.82 -12.59
N ARG A 458 10.66 4.27 -11.35
CA ARG A 458 11.73 4.59 -10.40
C ARG A 458 12.07 3.41 -9.50
N PHE A 459 12.66 2.36 -10.09
CA PHE A 459 13.05 1.14 -9.36
C PHE A 459 13.94 1.45 -8.13
N TYR A 460 14.98 2.27 -8.32
CA TYR A 460 15.96 2.53 -7.27
C TYR A 460 15.36 3.24 -6.05
N ASN A 461 15.51 2.65 -4.86
CA ASN A 461 14.99 3.18 -3.59
C ASN A 461 13.48 3.53 -3.68
N GLY A 462 12.69 2.65 -4.28
CA GLY A 462 11.25 2.89 -4.40
C GLY A 462 10.38 1.72 -4.83
N TRP A 463 10.97 0.59 -5.26
CA TRP A 463 10.28 -0.63 -5.66
C TRP A 463 11.02 -1.82 -5.05
N ASP A 464 10.27 -2.80 -4.53
CA ASP A 464 10.83 -4.08 -4.08
C ASP A 464 11.00 -5.05 -5.27
N VAL A 465 11.80 -6.11 -5.07
CA VAL A 465 12.00 -7.15 -6.09
C VAL A 465 10.67 -7.81 -6.43
N GLY A 466 10.31 -7.80 -7.72
CA GLY A 466 9.05 -8.34 -8.22
C GLY A 466 7.92 -7.34 -8.33
N ASP A 467 8.07 -6.12 -7.78
CA ASP A 467 7.07 -5.07 -7.93
C ASP A 467 6.88 -4.70 -9.40
N GLU A 468 5.64 -4.39 -9.77
CA GLU A 468 5.25 -4.06 -11.13
C GLU A 468 4.33 -2.84 -11.22
N ALA A 469 4.52 -2.07 -12.30
CA ALA A 469 3.56 -1.09 -12.75
C ALA A 469 3.51 -1.07 -14.28
N SER A 470 2.36 -0.68 -14.83
CA SER A 470 2.17 -0.67 -16.28
C SER A 470 1.47 0.59 -16.76
N ILE A 471 1.79 1.05 -17.97
CA ILE A 471 0.96 1.99 -18.72
C ILE A 471 0.14 1.17 -19.72
N VAL A 472 -1.18 1.25 -19.63
CA VAL A 472 -2.11 0.56 -20.53
C VAL A 472 -2.83 1.62 -21.36
N PHE A 473 -2.59 1.67 -22.67
CA PHE A 473 -3.28 2.61 -23.56
C PHE A 473 -4.67 2.09 -23.93
N GLU A 474 -5.59 3.03 -24.15
CA GLU A 474 -6.93 2.76 -24.69
C GLU A 474 -6.86 2.17 -26.11
N ASN A 475 -8.00 1.68 -26.59
CA ASN A 475 -8.10 1.00 -27.88
C ASN A 475 -7.70 1.89 -29.07
N LEU A 476 -6.90 1.32 -29.98
CA LEU A 476 -6.64 1.84 -31.32
C LEU A 476 -7.40 1.05 -32.38
N ASP A 477 -7.81 1.74 -33.45
CA ASP A 477 -8.46 1.17 -34.62
C ASP A 477 -7.47 1.02 -35.77
N LEU A 478 -6.99 -0.21 -35.99
CA LEU A 478 -6.12 -0.59 -37.09
C LEU A 478 -6.89 -1.24 -38.25
N SER A 479 -8.22 -1.12 -38.30
CA SER A 479 -9.06 -1.78 -39.31
C SER A 479 -8.73 -1.40 -40.75
N ASN A 480 -8.19 -0.20 -40.95
CA ASN A 480 -7.78 0.33 -42.24
C ASN A 480 -6.26 0.50 -42.37
N SER A 481 -5.50 0.05 -41.38
CA SER A 481 -4.04 0.20 -41.37
C SER A 481 -3.35 -0.93 -42.13
N THR A 482 -2.19 -0.62 -42.70
CA THR A 482 -1.27 -1.60 -43.30
C THR A 482 0.16 -1.37 -42.81
N ASN A 483 0.87 -2.45 -42.49
CA ASN A 483 2.21 -2.44 -41.94
C ASN A 483 2.31 -1.57 -40.66
N SER A 484 1.39 -1.74 -39.72
CA SER A 484 1.44 -1.00 -38.46
C SER A 484 2.70 -1.34 -37.65
N GLU A 485 3.19 -0.37 -36.88
CA GLU A 485 4.37 -0.49 -36.03
C GLU A 485 4.17 0.29 -34.71
N VAL A 486 4.75 -0.21 -33.61
CA VAL A 486 5.02 0.61 -32.41
C VAL A 486 6.49 1.01 -32.41
N THR A 487 6.75 2.30 -32.26
CA THR A 487 8.07 2.83 -31.95
C THR A 487 8.07 3.43 -30.55
N PHE A 488 9.15 3.23 -29.80
CA PHE A 488 9.37 3.94 -28.53
C PHE A 488 10.87 4.05 -28.23
N SER A 489 11.24 5.07 -27.49
CA SER A 489 12.60 5.25 -26.97
C SER A 489 12.65 4.84 -25.51
N HIS A 490 13.68 4.09 -25.11
CA HIS A 490 13.93 3.74 -23.71
C HIS A 490 15.36 4.04 -23.30
N ALA A 491 15.55 4.28 -22.00
CA ALA A 491 16.87 4.36 -21.39
C ALA A 491 16.89 3.67 -20.03
N TYR A 492 17.90 2.82 -19.81
CA TYR A 492 18.04 2.04 -18.59
C TYR A 492 19.51 1.76 -18.31
N ALA A 493 19.87 1.79 -17.03
CA ALA A 493 21.16 1.35 -16.52
C ALA A 493 20.90 0.33 -15.41
N GLN A 494 21.54 -0.83 -15.47
CA GLN A 494 21.54 -1.73 -14.31
C GLN A 494 22.20 -1.04 -13.11
N LEU A 495 21.77 -1.33 -11.88
CA LEU A 495 22.47 -0.85 -10.68
C LEU A 495 23.84 -1.53 -10.56
N ASN A 496 23.87 -2.83 -10.83
CA ASN A 496 25.05 -3.66 -11.01
C ASN A 496 24.73 -4.80 -11.99
N SER A 497 25.71 -5.57 -12.43
CA SER A 497 25.49 -6.64 -13.42
C SER A 497 24.52 -7.76 -12.98
N GLY A 498 24.15 -7.81 -11.70
CA GLY A 498 23.21 -8.77 -11.13
C GLY A 498 21.75 -8.32 -11.08
N THR A 499 21.44 -7.03 -11.23
CA THR A 499 20.06 -6.52 -11.19
C THR A 499 19.43 -6.59 -12.56
N ASN A 500 18.34 -7.34 -12.71
CA ASN A 500 17.68 -7.64 -13.98
C ASN A 500 16.25 -7.08 -14.05
N ASP A 501 16.09 -5.77 -13.81
CA ASP A 501 14.80 -5.13 -14.07
C ASP A 501 14.37 -5.34 -15.52
N LYS A 502 13.06 -5.39 -15.74
CA LYS A 502 12.45 -5.84 -17.00
C LYS A 502 11.48 -4.82 -17.55
N LEU A 503 11.47 -4.68 -18.88
CA LEU A 503 10.43 -4.01 -19.64
C LEU A 503 9.80 -5.00 -20.61
N GLU A 504 8.47 -5.06 -20.58
CA GLU A 504 7.67 -5.86 -21.48
C GLU A 504 6.64 -4.99 -22.22
N ILE A 505 6.58 -5.11 -23.56
CA ILE A 505 5.54 -4.47 -24.37
C ILE A 505 4.58 -5.55 -24.85
N LEU A 506 3.31 -5.39 -24.47
CA LEU A 506 2.25 -6.33 -24.79
C LEU A 506 1.16 -5.69 -25.61
N VAL A 507 0.48 -6.51 -26.41
CA VAL A 507 -0.67 -6.12 -27.22
C VAL A 507 -1.87 -7.02 -26.93
N SER A 508 -3.06 -6.45 -26.91
CA SER A 508 -4.32 -7.16 -26.74
C SER A 508 -5.33 -6.73 -27.79
N THR A 509 -6.15 -7.68 -28.25
CA THR A 509 -7.27 -7.45 -29.17
C THR A 509 -8.63 -7.84 -28.57
N ASP A 510 -8.64 -8.16 -27.28
CA ASP A 510 -9.81 -8.64 -26.52
C ASP A 510 -10.02 -7.83 -25.24
N CYS A 511 -9.75 -6.52 -25.34
CA CYS A 511 -9.92 -5.57 -24.25
C CYS A 511 -9.11 -5.91 -22.99
N GLY A 512 -7.92 -6.50 -23.18
CA GLY A 512 -7.00 -6.86 -22.12
C GLY A 512 -7.32 -8.18 -21.40
N SER A 513 -8.25 -8.99 -21.93
CA SER A 513 -8.53 -10.33 -21.39
C SER A 513 -7.33 -11.27 -21.60
N SER A 514 -6.62 -11.12 -22.72
CA SER A 514 -5.37 -11.79 -23.02
C SER A 514 -4.37 -10.85 -23.68
N TRP A 515 -3.08 -11.19 -23.54
CA TRP A 515 -1.98 -10.34 -23.99
C TRP A 515 -0.94 -11.17 -24.76
N THR A 516 -0.47 -10.62 -25.88
CA THR A 516 0.65 -11.15 -26.65
C THR A 516 1.89 -10.29 -26.39
N SER A 517 3.00 -10.89 -26.00
CA SER A 517 4.26 -10.18 -25.75
C SER A 517 5.00 -9.93 -27.08
N LEU A 518 5.33 -8.67 -27.37
CA LEU A 518 6.08 -8.24 -28.56
C LEU A 518 7.54 -7.93 -28.23
N PHE A 519 7.79 -7.50 -27.00
CA PHE A 519 9.13 -7.16 -26.50
C PHE A 519 9.19 -7.58 -25.04
N ASN A 520 10.26 -8.28 -24.67
CA ASN A 520 10.50 -8.72 -23.30
C ASN A 520 12.01 -8.78 -23.08
N GLN A 521 12.56 -7.71 -22.50
CA GLN A 521 14.00 -7.58 -22.25
C GLN A 521 14.25 -7.27 -20.78
N SER A 522 15.35 -7.77 -20.24
CA SER A 522 15.72 -7.62 -18.83
C SER A 522 17.22 -7.45 -18.66
N GLY A 523 17.63 -6.72 -17.62
CA GLY A 523 19.04 -6.59 -17.25
C GLY A 523 19.90 -6.10 -18.43
N SER A 524 20.96 -6.83 -18.76
CA SER A 524 21.91 -6.40 -19.80
C SER A 524 21.32 -6.31 -21.21
N THR A 525 20.22 -7.01 -21.51
CA THR A 525 19.57 -6.92 -22.83
C THR A 525 18.61 -5.74 -22.93
N LEU A 526 18.17 -5.20 -21.80
CA LEU A 526 17.40 -3.95 -21.72
C LEU A 526 18.32 -2.72 -21.62
N SER A 527 19.48 -2.87 -20.98
CA SER A 527 20.42 -1.79 -20.66
C SER A 527 20.89 -1.03 -21.89
N THR A 528 20.83 0.30 -21.83
CA THR A 528 21.29 1.20 -22.89
C THR A 528 22.62 1.86 -22.57
N THR A 529 23.08 1.71 -21.32
CA THR A 529 24.37 2.21 -20.85
C THR A 529 25.03 1.23 -19.87
N SER A 530 26.25 1.55 -19.43
CA SER A 530 26.96 0.76 -18.42
C SER A 530 26.26 0.84 -17.04
N PRO A 531 26.43 -0.17 -16.16
CA PRO A 531 25.81 -0.14 -14.83
C PRO A 531 26.17 1.11 -14.03
N TYR A 532 25.20 1.65 -13.30
CA TYR A 532 25.31 2.89 -12.52
C TYR A 532 24.92 2.67 -11.06
N SER A 533 25.90 2.77 -10.16
CA SER A 533 25.74 2.59 -8.71
C SER A 533 25.88 3.88 -7.89
N GLY A 534 26.02 5.04 -8.56
CA GLY A 534 26.23 6.34 -7.92
C GLY A 534 24.98 7.00 -7.33
N GLY A 535 23.86 6.29 -7.25
CA GLY A 535 22.54 6.81 -6.85
C GLY A 535 21.50 6.66 -7.96
N TYR A 536 20.58 7.62 -8.06
CA TYR A 536 19.58 7.65 -9.13
C TYR A 536 20.24 7.85 -10.50
N TYR A 537 20.01 6.89 -11.41
CA TYR A 537 20.35 7.06 -12.82
C TYR A 537 19.41 8.07 -13.47
N TYR A 538 20.00 9.00 -14.24
CA TYR A 538 19.31 9.96 -15.11
C TYR A 538 19.97 9.89 -16.50
N PRO A 539 19.22 9.54 -17.57
CA PRO A 539 19.81 9.26 -18.87
C PRO A 539 20.39 10.51 -19.53
N GLN A 540 21.59 10.38 -20.08
CA GLN A 540 22.19 11.38 -20.98
C GLN A 540 21.64 11.23 -22.40
N VAL A 541 21.86 12.26 -23.23
CA VAL A 541 21.37 12.31 -24.62
C VAL A 541 21.83 11.14 -25.49
N ASP A 542 22.98 10.53 -25.19
CA ASP A 542 23.56 9.39 -25.92
C ASP A 542 23.22 8.01 -25.31
N GLN A 543 22.40 7.98 -24.25
CA GLN A 543 22.06 6.76 -23.50
C GLN A 543 20.64 6.24 -23.80
N TRP A 544 20.03 6.71 -24.88
CA TRP A 544 18.70 6.30 -25.33
C TRP A 544 18.79 5.32 -26.49
N ASN A 545 17.89 4.35 -26.52
CA ASN A 545 17.72 3.44 -27.64
C ASN A 545 16.26 3.43 -28.11
N THR A 546 16.04 3.64 -29.41
CA THR A 546 14.72 3.49 -30.03
C THR A 546 14.50 2.06 -30.47
N THR A 547 13.35 1.51 -30.08
CA THR A 547 12.89 0.17 -30.42
C THR A 547 11.72 0.27 -31.39
N TYR A 548 11.73 -0.58 -32.41
CA TYR A 548 10.69 -0.69 -33.44
C TYR A 548 10.08 -2.09 -33.36
N LEU A 549 8.77 -2.19 -33.17
CA LEU A 549 8.03 -3.44 -33.02
C LEU A 549 6.94 -3.55 -34.09
N ASP A 550 7.01 -4.61 -34.87
CA ASP A 550 6.04 -4.93 -35.91
C ASP A 550 4.66 -5.23 -35.29
N LEU A 551 3.64 -4.49 -35.72
CA LEU A 551 2.23 -4.70 -35.39
C LEU A 551 1.40 -5.20 -36.58
N SER A 552 2.01 -5.51 -37.73
CA SER A 552 1.28 -5.92 -38.93
C SER A 552 0.38 -7.15 -38.73
N ALA A 553 0.70 -8.01 -37.74
CA ALA A 553 -0.14 -9.12 -37.34
C ALA A 553 -1.52 -8.71 -36.77
N PHE A 554 -1.66 -7.44 -36.35
CA PHE A 554 -2.87 -6.85 -35.77
C PHE A 554 -3.53 -5.84 -36.72
N ASP A 555 -3.02 -5.65 -37.93
CA ASP A 555 -3.69 -4.90 -38.98
C ASP A 555 -5.09 -5.51 -39.26
N GLY A 556 -6.07 -4.66 -39.54
CA GLY A 556 -7.46 -5.07 -39.73
C GLY A 556 -8.28 -5.21 -38.45
N GLN A 557 -7.67 -5.09 -37.26
CA GLN A 557 -8.38 -5.13 -35.98
C GLN A 557 -8.88 -3.73 -35.57
N SER A 558 -10.12 -3.64 -35.09
CA SER A 558 -10.73 -2.37 -34.65
C SER A 558 -10.52 -2.04 -33.16
N SER A 559 -9.89 -2.94 -32.42
CA SER A 559 -9.60 -2.82 -30.98
C SER A 559 -8.24 -3.44 -30.73
N VAL A 560 -7.24 -2.57 -30.56
CA VAL A 560 -5.86 -2.94 -30.26
C VAL A 560 -5.38 -2.11 -29.07
N MET A 561 -5.06 -2.75 -27.95
CA MET A 561 -4.52 -2.11 -26.76
C MET A 561 -3.03 -2.40 -26.63
N LEU A 562 -2.27 -1.44 -26.11
CA LEU A 562 -0.84 -1.61 -25.81
C LEU A 562 -0.58 -1.46 -24.32
N LYS A 563 0.27 -2.33 -23.78
CA LYS A 563 0.72 -2.29 -22.38
C LYS A 563 2.23 -2.23 -22.31
N PHE A 564 2.75 -1.22 -21.61
CA PHE A 564 4.16 -1.06 -21.27
C PHE A 564 4.32 -1.46 -19.80
N LYS A 565 4.80 -2.67 -19.53
CA LYS A 565 4.91 -3.25 -18.19
C LYS A 565 6.36 -3.27 -17.72
N ALA A 566 6.59 -2.67 -16.56
CA ALA A 566 7.88 -2.65 -15.87
C ALA A 566 7.84 -3.60 -14.67
N THR A 567 8.92 -4.38 -14.45
CA THR A 567 9.08 -5.23 -13.26
C THR A 567 10.46 -4.99 -12.66
N SER A 568 10.52 -4.75 -11.35
CA SER A 568 11.78 -4.46 -10.67
C SER A 568 12.52 -5.73 -10.21
N ASP A 569 13.85 -5.65 -10.22
CA ASP A 569 14.78 -6.54 -9.53
C ASP A 569 15.72 -5.72 -8.62
N ASP A 570 15.15 -4.69 -7.98
CA ASP A 570 15.83 -3.71 -7.11
C ASP A 570 17.04 -3.02 -7.80
N GLY A 571 16.93 -2.75 -9.10
CA GLY A 571 17.97 -2.07 -9.88
C GLY A 571 17.76 -0.56 -10.01
N ASN A 572 18.13 0.02 -11.15
CA ASN A 572 18.10 1.48 -11.36
C ASN A 572 16.98 1.92 -12.29
N ASN A 573 16.65 3.21 -12.29
CA ASN A 573 15.43 3.71 -12.95
C ASN A 573 15.39 3.40 -14.47
N LEU A 574 14.21 3.07 -14.96
CA LEU A 574 13.89 2.90 -16.38
C LEU A 574 13.08 4.10 -16.87
N TYR A 575 13.41 4.58 -18.07
CA TYR A 575 12.75 5.70 -18.72
C TYR A 575 12.18 5.28 -20.07
N ILE A 576 11.00 5.78 -20.42
CA ILE A 576 10.34 5.60 -21.71
C ILE A 576 9.89 6.96 -22.24
N ASP A 577 10.08 7.18 -23.54
CA ASP A 577 9.65 8.38 -24.24
C ASP A 577 9.38 8.09 -25.73
N ASP A 578 8.90 9.07 -26.48
CA ASP A 578 8.67 9.01 -27.93
C ASP A 578 7.85 7.79 -28.38
N ILE A 579 6.78 7.44 -27.65
CA ILE A 579 5.89 6.36 -28.04
C ILE A 579 5.11 6.80 -29.28
N SER A 580 5.08 5.96 -30.30
CA SER A 580 4.34 6.19 -31.54
C SER A 580 3.75 4.88 -32.06
N VAL A 581 2.50 4.94 -32.52
CA VAL A 581 1.78 3.83 -33.15
C VAL A 581 1.16 4.32 -34.44
N GLY A 582 1.44 3.64 -35.54
CA GLY A 582 0.85 3.96 -36.83
C GLY A 582 1.41 3.14 -37.97
N GLU A 583 1.01 3.47 -39.19
CA GLU A 583 1.52 2.80 -40.39
C GLU A 583 2.98 3.15 -40.63
N ASN A 584 3.82 2.14 -40.78
CA ASN A 584 5.15 2.33 -41.31
C ASN A 584 5.06 2.40 -42.85
N LEU A 585 5.08 3.62 -43.40
CA LEU A 585 5.08 3.86 -44.84
C LEU A 585 6.38 3.42 -45.56
N SER A 586 7.36 2.90 -44.82
CA SER A 586 8.70 2.56 -45.32
C SER A 586 8.81 1.14 -45.87
N SER A 587 7.70 0.52 -46.26
CA SER A 587 7.69 -0.75 -47.01
C SER A 587 8.00 -0.57 -48.52
N ILE A 588 8.79 0.44 -48.87
CA ILE A 588 9.67 0.37 -50.03
C ILE A 588 11.05 0.29 -49.40
N ASN A 589 11.82 -0.78 -49.67
CA ASN A 589 13.24 -0.86 -49.34
C ASN A 589 13.92 0.50 -49.63
N GLU A 590 14.02 1.35 -48.61
CA GLU A 590 14.78 2.58 -48.73
C GLU A 590 16.22 2.13 -48.68
N SER A 591 16.80 2.07 -49.87
CA SER A 591 18.23 1.94 -50.04
C SER A 591 18.88 2.95 -49.11
N ILE A 592 19.70 2.50 -48.16
CA ILE A 592 20.50 3.38 -47.28
C ILE A 592 21.32 4.38 -48.11
N PHE A 593 21.50 4.10 -49.41
CA PHE A 593 21.84 5.11 -50.39
C PHE A 593 20.66 5.98 -50.78
N ASN A 594 20.57 7.16 -50.16
CA ASN A 594 19.78 8.25 -50.68
C ASN A 594 20.44 8.85 -51.94
N ASN A 595 20.54 8.09 -53.05
CA ASN A 595 21.04 8.43 -54.41
C ASN A 595 22.30 9.34 -54.56
N ASN A 596 23.06 9.58 -53.50
CA ASN A 596 24.08 10.64 -53.43
C ASN A 596 25.51 10.11 -53.26
N LEU A 597 25.77 8.82 -53.46
CA LEU A 597 27.14 8.32 -53.56
C LEU A 597 27.79 8.87 -54.83
N LYS A 598 28.79 9.73 -54.67
CA LYS A 598 29.51 10.38 -55.77
C LYS A 598 31.01 10.29 -55.52
N ILE A 599 31.78 10.25 -56.60
CA ILE A 599 33.23 10.39 -56.54
C ILE A 599 33.67 11.53 -57.47
N PHE A 600 34.40 12.49 -56.93
CA PHE A 600 34.83 13.68 -57.68
C PHE A 600 36.22 14.17 -57.24
N PRO A 601 36.95 14.90 -58.11
CA PRO A 601 36.68 15.05 -59.53
C PRO A 601 36.83 13.72 -60.27
N ASN A 602 36.12 13.54 -61.38
CA ASN A 602 36.30 12.39 -62.27
C ASN A 602 36.55 12.94 -63.70
N PRO A 603 37.79 12.86 -64.24
CA PRO A 603 38.95 12.10 -63.76
C PRO A 603 39.61 12.62 -62.47
N ILE A 604 40.16 11.71 -61.66
CA ILE A 604 40.96 11.98 -60.46
C ILE A 604 42.42 12.15 -60.85
N ASN A 605 43.06 13.24 -60.40
CA ASN A 605 44.51 13.42 -60.43
C ASN A 605 45.05 13.33 -58.99
N ASN A 606 45.79 12.26 -58.67
CA ASN A 606 46.34 11.93 -57.35
C ASN A 606 45.35 11.72 -56.18
N LEU A 607 44.34 12.58 -56.00
CA LEU A 607 43.41 12.57 -54.88
C LEU A 607 41.99 12.91 -55.36
N GLY A 608 41.03 12.06 -55.05
CA GLY A 608 39.60 12.32 -55.24
C GLY A 608 38.84 12.22 -53.93
N THR A 609 37.56 12.57 -53.94
CA THR A 609 36.69 12.57 -52.78
C THR A 609 35.46 11.71 -53.07
N LEU A 610 35.19 10.74 -52.19
CA LEU A 610 33.97 9.97 -52.13
C LEU A 610 32.99 10.67 -51.18
N GLU A 611 31.85 11.11 -51.69
CA GLU A 611 30.78 11.77 -50.95
C GLU A 611 29.57 10.85 -50.82
N PHE A 612 28.98 10.77 -49.63
CA PHE A 612 27.70 10.11 -49.38
C PHE A 612 27.07 10.59 -48.06
N ILE A 613 25.75 10.39 -47.95
CA ILE A 613 24.97 10.71 -46.75
C ILE A 613 24.51 9.39 -46.12
N ILE A 614 24.59 9.29 -44.79
CA ILE A 614 23.96 8.21 -44.03
C ILE A 614 22.98 8.78 -43.00
N GLU A 615 21.84 8.12 -42.84
CA GLU A 615 20.73 8.60 -41.99
C GLU A 615 20.74 7.97 -40.58
N ARG A 616 21.51 6.89 -40.40
CA ARG A 616 21.73 6.19 -39.13
C ARG A 616 23.20 5.82 -38.99
N SER A 617 23.70 5.67 -37.76
CA SER A 617 25.07 5.20 -37.53
C SER A 617 25.29 3.85 -38.19
N ALA A 618 26.35 3.73 -38.99
CA ALA A 618 26.59 2.52 -39.78
C ALA A 618 28.08 2.21 -39.95
N ASN A 619 28.38 0.93 -40.15
CA ASN A 619 29.70 0.46 -40.51
C ASN A 619 29.84 0.49 -42.04
N ILE A 620 30.76 1.29 -42.53
CA ILE A 620 31.03 1.44 -43.97
C ILE A 620 32.34 0.75 -44.31
N SER A 621 32.37 0.12 -45.48
CA SER A 621 33.62 -0.32 -46.07
C SER A 621 33.71 -0.01 -47.55
N TYR A 622 34.91 0.19 -48.07
CA TYR A 622 35.11 0.37 -49.50
C TYR A 622 36.37 -0.33 -50.03
N GLU A 623 36.32 -0.72 -51.31
CA GLU A 623 37.36 -1.46 -52.04
C GLU A 623 37.49 -0.89 -53.46
N ILE A 624 38.69 -0.91 -54.06
CA ILE A 624 38.92 -0.43 -55.44
C ILE A 624 39.35 -1.59 -56.33
N TYR A 625 38.78 -1.65 -57.53
CA TYR A 625 39.00 -2.66 -58.55
C TYR A 625 39.42 -2.05 -59.89
N ASP A 626 40.25 -2.75 -60.65
CA ASP A 626 40.54 -2.42 -62.04
C ASP A 626 39.44 -2.90 -63.01
N ILE A 627 39.61 -2.64 -64.32
CA ILE A 627 38.65 -3.04 -65.36
C ILE A 627 38.54 -4.57 -65.55
N LEU A 628 39.51 -5.34 -65.06
CA LEU A 628 39.50 -6.81 -65.09
C LEU A 628 38.87 -7.40 -63.82
N GLY A 629 38.41 -6.55 -62.88
CA GLY A 629 37.85 -6.97 -61.59
C GLY A 629 38.90 -7.41 -60.58
N GLN A 630 40.18 -7.11 -60.81
CA GLN A 630 41.22 -7.36 -59.81
C GLN A 630 41.20 -6.27 -58.75
N LYS A 631 41.29 -6.66 -57.49
CA LYS A 631 41.32 -5.73 -56.35
C LYS A 631 42.67 -5.03 -56.31
N VAL A 632 42.66 -3.70 -56.46
CA VAL A 632 43.87 -2.85 -56.47
C VAL A 632 44.04 -2.04 -55.17
N LYS A 633 42.99 -1.91 -54.35
CA LYS A 633 43.06 -1.40 -52.97
C LYS A 633 42.29 -2.32 -52.03
N GLY A 634 42.90 -2.65 -50.88
CA GLY A 634 42.28 -3.46 -49.81
C GLY A 634 41.07 -2.79 -49.16
N GLN A 635 40.29 -3.57 -48.42
CA GLN A 635 39.10 -3.09 -47.71
C GLN A 635 39.47 -2.15 -46.56
N GLU A 636 38.98 -0.92 -46.61
CA GLU A 636 38.98 -0.02 -45.45
C GLU A 636 37.61 -0.07 -44.78
N LYS A 637 37.58 -0.03 -43.44
CA LYS A 637 36.36 -0.05 -42.63
C LYS A 637 36.32 1.17 -41.73
N ILE A 638 35.19 1.85 -41.69
CA ILE A 638 34.99 3.10 -40.96
C ILE A 638 33.60 3.09 -40.33
N ASN A 639 33.50 3.46 -39.06
CA ASN A 639 32.23 3.64 -38.38
C ASN A 639 31.87 5.13 -38.42
N LEU A 640 30.68 5.45 -38.91
CA LEU A 640 30.26 6.83 -39.12
C LEU A 640 28.89 7.09 -38.47
N ASN A 641 28.75 8.28 -37.89
CA ASN A 641 27.48 8.80 -37.36
C ASN A 641 26.60 9.38 -38.49
N PRO A 642 25.28 9.59 -38.28
CA PRO A 642 24.40 10.19 -39.27
C PRO A 642 24.94 11.54 -39.78
N GLY A 643 24.82 11.78 -41.09
CA GLY A 643 25.26 13.02 -41.73
C GLY A 643 25.90 12.84 -43.10
N ASN A 644 26.37 13.94 -43.68
CA ASN A 644 27.15 13.95 -44.92
C ASN A 644 28.63 13.67 -44.63
N HIS A 645 29.23 12.77 -45.40
CA HIS A 645 30.62 12.35 -45.23
C HIS A 645 31.41 12.52 -46.51
N LEU A 646 32.65 12.99 -46.35
CA LEU A 646 33.62 13.16 -47.42
C LEU A 646 34.86 12.31 -47.08
N ILE A 647 35.17 11.33 -47.92
CA ILE A 647 36.33 10.45 -47.75
C ILE A 647 37.33 10.68 -48.87
N ASP A 648 38.57 10.96 -48.52
CA ASP A 648 39.65 11.12 -49.49
C ASP A 648 40.12 9.77 -50.06
N ILE A 649 40.10 9.67 -51.38
CA ILE A 649 40.54 8.53 -52.18
C ILE A 649 41.87 8.87 -52.85
N ASN A 650 42.97 8.41 -52.24
CA ASN A 650 44.30 8.52 -52.83
C ASN A 650 44.44 7.53 -54.01
N THR A 651 44.80 8.04 -55.18
CA THR A 651 45.01 7.29 -56.43
C THR A 651 46.44 7.38 -56.97
N GLN A 652 47.39 7.99 -56.24
CA GLN A 652 48.79 8.18 -56.65
C GLN A 652 49.52 6.89 -57.06
N PHE A 653 49.08 5.76 -56.53
CA PHE A 653 49.64 4.44 -56.79
C PHE A 653 48.92 3.67 -57.91
N LEU A 654 47.88 4.27 -58.50
CA LEU A 654 47.14 3.70 -59.62
C LEU A 654 47.65 4.29 -60.93
N GLU A 655 47.80 3.46 -61.96
CA GLU A 655 48.11 3.91 -63.31
C GLU A 655 46.93 4.66 -63.95
N ASN A 656 47.17 5.42 -65.02
CA ASN A 656 46.09 6.09 -65.75
C ASN A 656 45.13 5.06 -66.36
N GLY A 657 43.84 5.14 -66.03
CA GLY A 657 42.88 4.10 -66.40
C GLY A 657 41.49 4.25 -65.77
N THR A 658 40.60 3.31 -66.07
CA THR A 658 39.26 3.24 -65.47
C THR A 658 39.25 2.24 -64.32
N TYR A 659 38.64 2.65 -63.20
CA TYR A 659 38.55 1.89 -61.96
C TYR A 659 37.13 1.89 -61.42
N PHE A 660 36.84 0.96 -60.51
CA PHE A 660 35.56 0.84 -59.83
C PHE A 660 35.78 0.86 -58.31
N ILE A 661 35.05 1.69 -57.59
CA ILE A 661 35.00 1.68 -56.12
C ILE A 661 33.71 0.98 -55.67
N LYS A 662 33.86 -0.10 -54.93
CA LYS A 662 32.76 -0.85 -54.30
C LYS A 662 32.62 -0.37 -52.86
N CYS A 663 31.49 0.22 -52.51
CA CYS A 663 31.17 0.69 -51.16
C CYS A 663 30.05 -0.19 -50.57
N GLN A 664 30.24 -0.63 -49.32
CA GLN A 664 29.32 -1.46 -48.56
C GLN A 664 28.93 -0.72 -47.27
N ILE A 665 27.64 -0.54 -47.02
CA ILE A 665 27.10 0.03 -45.79
C ILE A 665 26.12 -0.99 -45.23
N ASN A 666 26.46 -1.61 -44.08
CA ASN A 666 25.74 -2.78 -43.56
C ASN A 666 25.56 -3.86 -44.67
N ASP A 667 24.32 -4.20 -45.05
CA ASP A 667 24.02 -5.23 -46.06
C ASP A 667 23.90 -4.69 -47.50
N GLU A 668 23.99 -3.37 -47.72
CA GLU A 668 23.89 -2.75 -49.05
C GLU A 668 25.25 -2.51 -49.71
N CYS A 669 25.33 -2.82 -51.01
CA CYS A 669 26.52 -2.64 -51.85
C CYS A 669 26.24 -1.72 -53.04
N LYS A 670 27.07 -0.70 -53.26
CA LYS A 670 27.09 0.12 -54.49
C LYS A 670 28.47 0.12 -55.12
N VAL A 671 28.51 0.27 -56.44
CA VAL A 671 29.74 0.37 -57.22
C VAL A 671 29.70 1.65 -58.03
N LEU A 672 30.74 2.49 -57.92
CA LEU A 672 30.94 3.66 -58.79
C LEU A 672 32.14 3.45 -59.70
N GLN A 673 32.02 3.93 -60.94
CA GLN A 673 33.14 4.03 -61.87
C GLN A 673 33.84 5.38 -61.73
N PHE A 674 35.17 5.39 -61.74
CA PHE A 674 35.98 6.61 -61.84
C PHE A 674 37.19 6.40 -62.75
N ILE A 675 37.76 7.49 -63.26
CA ILE A 675 38.92 7.51 -64.13
C ILE A 675 40.09 8.13 -63.35
N VAL A 676 41.26 7.52 -63.42
CA VAL A 676 42.52 8.10 -62.93
C VAL A 676 43.28 8.67 -64.12
N SER A 677 43.71 9.93 -64.00
CA SER A 677 44.54 10.63 -64.97
C SER A 677 45.47 11.60 -64.23
N HIS A 678 46.71 11.17 -64.00
CA HIS A 678 47.77 11.98 -63.38
C HIS A 678 48.34 13.03 -64.34
#